data_AF-A0A2D1U1S6-F1
#
_entry.id   AF-A0A2D1U1S6-F1
#
_cell.length_a   1.000
_cell.length_b   1.000
_cell.length_c   1.000
_cell.angle_alpha   90.00
_cell.angle_beta   90.00
_cell.angle_gamma   90.00
#
_symmetry.space_group_name_H-M   'P 1'
#
loop_
_entity.id
_entity.type
_entity.pdbx_description
1 polymer ?
#
loop_
_entity_poly.entity_id
_entity_poly.type
_entity_poly.pdbx_seq_one_letter_code
_entity_poly.pdbx_strand_id
1 'polypeptide(L)'
;MTHSDKSATEKLFDLRKKRIQRKQSEKHIIDQLYDAIYKFEGLGFVDPNFLCNVTPFKTIEDHVWHFEKGRLLILNPLVTSLFEQLSLTNDDIILSDNLIRETKRLKVVEAKEKIHYIFRRLHNCMIKYVCAPLDLNSLKKRALKSIGFSLRHFHHIQDKELIILPTKGAEIDKCECVNCLLRSFDFIHFIKKLKDAEQRQTMDSLELAYGNYLISTDNYRKAYFQYKNTDINTKGKEDKKIQYFISKINQIYLYNLISTDSDDPQEKEILSDIKSIDLDRSIHNELDIYVDGDVRNYLIEVKENKIFIKIKEFVTAELDKLEKSQGTNGNIHEIDTKYRFLYSHFHNNRIVYDAFSEFTQLVTKIFKSFVLCYTSSEKILPNFPEFYLAEAIIYVSSQELQNILRNIDLTVDSSAQGELVSKAEKLLNSFAREGFMGFDMTEPLLVAQLSNYRFQDNFTSIFSNMFTVLSKIDLHTDHVAILARPILSFVKTENILSWTDLKELGLFIEKHGAIFKPFQVLELFNHAINNSSYGEHKYHSLIRSLCKAYRKFYPDRVLEDKSLVHRAIANSMDSNGKADPKHLIFLYHIVDDDGKVRLLRELNAYLTNNFNDFLLIEMLALDIVTLDETYLPIYLRSVNQSKGQGFGGIANGKADFKNVIMINLIYQLYAYNICLNEEQLSILENLCPFEAWAVNPMGFDYNSFEVDWLIAVDQDFILEKLAGKNEIRISLEKQLQIEFEPTLAKIYFKYFLG
;
A
#
# COMPACT_ATOMS: atom_id res chain seq x y z
N MET A 1 46.97 -8.98 -31.24
CA MET A 1 47.10 -8.16 -32.45
C MET A 1 45.73 -7.59 -32.77
N THR A 2 45.49 -6.34 -32.39
CA THR A 2 44.23 -5.61 -32.55
C THR A 2 44.43 -4.53 -33.60
N HIS A 3 44.10 -4.84 -34.85
CA HIS A 3 43.67 -3.85 -35.83
C HIS A 3 42.15 -3.64 -35.61
N SER A 4 41.54 -2.48 -35.78
CA SER A 4 41.96 -1.30 -36.55
C SER A 4 41.05 -0.12 -36.21
N ASP A 5 41.59 1.08 -36.40
CA ASP A 5 40.88 2.30 -36.81
C ASP A 5 39.41 2.48 -36.41
N LYS A 6 39.19 3.44 -35.49
CA LYS A 6 37.88 4.06 -35.24
C LYS A 6 37.17 4.33 -36.57
N SER A 7 35.90 3.94 -36.66
CA SER A 7 35.10 4.14 -37.86
C SER A 7 35.01 5.64 -38.22
N ALA A 8 34.70 5.96 -39.48
CA ALA A 8 34.53 7.34 -39.91
C ALA A 8 33.47 8.08 -39.06
N THR A 9 32.42 7.38 -38.64
CA THR A 9 31.35 7.88 -37.75
C THR A 9 31.88 8.16 -36.34
N GLU A 10 32.68 7.28 -35.76
CA GLU A 10 33.31 7.49 -34.44
C GLU A 10 34.31 8.65 -34.47
N LYS A 11 35.12 8.77 -35.54
CA LYS A 11 36.04 9.90 -35.75
C LYS A 11 35.28 11.24 -35.88
N LEU A 12 34.13 11.24 -36.58
CA LEU A 12 33.22 12.40 -36.66
C LEU A 12 32.59 12.75 -35.31
N PHE A 13 32.20 11.74 -34.53
CA PHE A 13 31.64 11.92 -33.18
C PHE A 13 32.65 12.55 -32.23
N ASP A 14 33.90 12.05 -32.24
CA ASP A 14 35.01 12.60 -31.45
C ASP A 14 35.35 14.05 -31.86
N LEU A 15 35.33 14.37 -33.15
CA LEU A 15 35.54 15.73 -33.65
C LEU A 15 34.40 16.67 -33.27
N ARG A 16 33.14 16.20 -33.33
CA ARG A 16 31.96 16.97 -32.88
C ARG A 16 32.04 17.22 -31.37
N LYS A 17 32.39 16.19 -30.57
CA LYS A 17 32.58 16.29 -29.12
C LYS A 17 33.66 17.32 -28.74
N LYS A 18 34.82 17.29 -29.42
CA LYS A 18 35.89 18.30 -29.23
C LYS A 18 35.45 19.71 -29.62
N ARG A 19 34.61 19.86 -30.66
CA ARG A 19 34.09 21.17 -31.10
C ARG A 19 33.03 21.73 -30.15
N ILE A 20 32.17 20.87 -29.58
CA ILE A 20 31.18 21.25 -28.57
C ILE A 20 31.88 21.65 -27.26
N GLN A 21 32.88 20.89 -26.82
CA GLN A 21 33.69 21.23 -25.63
C GLN A 21 34.40 22.59 -25.78
N ARG A 22 34.98 22.90 -26.94
CA ARG A 22 35.57 24.23 -27.23
C ARG A 22 34.54 25.36 -27.23
N LYS A 23 33.33 25.13 -27.75
CA LYS A 23 32.24 26.14 -27.72
C LYS A 23 31.67 26.35 -26.30
N GLN A 24 31.64 25.33 -25.46
CA GLN A 24 31.19 25.46 -24.06
C GLN A 24 32.15 26.27 -23.20
N SER A 25 33.46 26.19 -23.42
CA SER A 25 34.45 26.97 -22.66
C SER A 25 34.40 28.49 -22.89
N GLU A 26 33.73 28.95 -23.96
CA GLU A 26 33.58 30.38 -24.27
C GLU A 26 32.31 31.01 -23.65
N LYS A 27 31.37 30.20 -23.14
CA LYS A 27 30.11 30.68 -22.55
C LYS A 27 30.30 31.07 -21.07
N HIS A 28 29.50 32.02 -20.59
CA HIS A 28 29.42 32.33 -19.16
C HIS A 28 28.90 31.12 -18.37
N ILE A 29 29.30 30.98 -17.10
CA ILE A 29 28.94 29.81 -16.27
C ILE A 29 27.43 29.63 -16.09
N ILE A 30 26.67 30.73 -16.06
CA ILE A 30 25.19 30.68 -16.02
C ILE A 30 24.64 29.96 -17.26
N ASP A 31 25.13 30.27 -18.46
CA ASP A 31 24.69 29.62 -19.70
C ASP A 31 25.13 28.16 -19.74
N GLN A 32 26.34 27.85 -19.24
CA GLN A 32 26.81 26.46 -19.17
C GLN A 32 25.94 25.60 -18.23
N LEU A 33 25.60 26.11 -17.04
CA LEU A 33 24.70 25.44 -16.09
C LEU A 33 23.29 25.30 -16.66
N TYR A 34 22.79 26.36 -17.31
CA TYR A 34 21.48 26.34 -17.95
C TYR A 34 21.43 25.27 -19.05
N ASP A 35 22.39 25.27 -19.98
CA ASP A 35 22.45 24.28 -21.07
C ASP A 35 22.58 22.84 -20.56
N ALA A 36 23.36 22.63 -19.49
CA ALA A 36 23.57 21.32 -18.87
C ALA A 36 22.28 20.70 -18.31
N ILE A 37 21.35 21.54 -17.85
CA ILE A 37 20.03 21.12 -17.34
C ILE A 37 18.99 21.12 -18.46
N TYR A 38 18.95 22.18 -19.26
CA TYR A 38 17.94 22.40 -20.30
C TYR A 38 17.97 21.32 -21.39
N LYS A 39 19.13 20.71 -21.65
CA LYS A 39 19.20 19.59 -22.61
C LYS A 39 18.35 18.36 -22.22
N PHE A 40 17.98 18.23 -20.95
CA PHE A 40 17.07 17.19 -20.45
C PHE A 40 15.59 17.62 -20.44
N GLU A 41 15.26 18.74 -21.09
CA GLU A 41 13.89 19.24 -21.14
C GLU A 41 12.94 18.20 -21.78
N GLY A 42 11.81 17.98 -21.11
CA GLY A 42 10.89 16.87 -21.39
C GLY A 42 10.94 15.75 -20.35
N LEU A 43 11.98 15.67 -19.51
CA LEU A 43 12.00 14.84 -18.31
C LEU A 43 11.60 15.68 -17.09
N GLY A 44 10.67 15.20 -16.28
CA GLY A 44 10.35 15.82 -14.98
C GLY A 44 11.41 15.56 -13.91
N PHE A 45 12.20 14.50 -14.05
CA PHE A 45 13.23 14.06 -13.12
C PHE A 45 14.45 13.50 -13.86
N VAL A 46 15.64 13.89 -13.41
CA VAL A 46 16.93 13.29 -13.80
C VAL A 46 17.65 12.86 -12.52
N ASP A 47 18.19 11.65 -12.49
CA ASP A 47 18.89 11.11 -11.31
C ASP A 47 20.06 12.06 -10.92
N PRO A 48 20.09 12.59 -9.68
CA PRO A 48 21.19 13.42 -9.21
C PRO A 48 22.57 12.76 -9.32
N ASN A 49 22.65 11.44 -9.20
CA ASN A 49 23.89 10.69 -9.37
C ASN A 49 24.38 10.71 -10.81
N PHE A 50 23.45 10.82 -11.77
CA PHE A 50 23.78 11.06 -13.17
C PHE A 50 24.14 12.54 -13.39
N LEU A 51 23.33 13.47 -12.89
CA LEU A 51 23.48 14.90 -13.14
C LEU A 51 24.80 15.45 -12.59
N CYS A 52 25.27 14.96 -11.44
CA CYS A 52 26.57 15.36 -10.88
C CYS A 52 27.76 14.99 -11.79
N ASN A 53 27.54 14.07 -12.73
CA ASN A 53 28.52 13.65 -13.71
C ASN A 53 28.46 14.42 -15.05
N VAL A 54 27.62 15.45 -15.15
CA VAL A 54 27.47 16.29 -16.36
C VAL A 54 28.31 17.57 -16.22
N THR A 55 28.97 18.01 -17.29
CA THR A 55 29.64 19.32 -17.32
C THR A 55 28.59 20.44 -17.35
N PRO A 56 28.68 21.49 -16.51
CA PRO A 56 29.84 21.92 -15.72
C PRO A 56 29.82 21.52 -14.23
N PHE A 57 28.94 20.61 -13.79
CA PHE A 57 28.86 20.16 -12.39
C PHE A 57 30.13 19.44 -11.92
N LYS A 58 30.73 18.65 -12.82
CA LYS A 58 32.08 18.11 -12.62
C LYS A 58 33.08 18.73 -13.58
N THR A 59 34.32 18.88 -13.10
CA THR A 59 35.49 19.24 -13.93
C THR A 59 36.52 18.11 -14.01
N ILE A 60 36.29 16.99 -13.32
CA ILE A 60 37.17 15.81 -13.32
C ILE A 60 36.67 14.85 -14.41
N GLU A 61 37.57 14.22 -15.15
CA GLU A 61 37.19 13.30 -16.23
C GLU A 61 36.51 12.03 -15.71
N ASP A 62 36.93 11.56 -14.54
CA ASP A 62 36.40 10.36 -13.89
C ASP A 62 34.93 10.49 -13.45
N HIS A 63 34.32 9.35 -13.13
CA HIS A 63 33.05 9.30 -12.42
C HIS A 63 33.20 9.82 -10.98
N VAL A 64 32.17 10.53 -10.50
CA VAL A 64 32.14 11.12 -9.15
C VAL A 64 30.85 10.76 -8.41
N TRP A 65 30.95 10.68 -7.08
CA TRP A 65 29.85 10.48 -6.13
C TRP A 65 29.64 11.79 -5.34
N HIS A 66 29.16 12.80 -6.03
CA HIS A 66 29.01 14.17 -5.52
C HIS A 66 27.59 14.51 -5.08
N PHE A 67 26.71 13.52 -5.05
CA PHE A 67 25.38 13.68 -4.51
C PHE A 67 25.24 12.86 -3.23
N GLU A 68 24.89 13.51 -2.11
CA GLU A 68 24.70 12.86 -0.81
C GLU A 68 23.66 13.64 0.00
N LYS A 69 22.68 12.94 0.62
CA LYS A 69 21.68 13.54 1.53
C LYS A 69 20.95 14.77 0.95
N GLY A 70 20.60 14.71 -0.33
CA GLY A 70 19.93 15.82 -1.04
C GLY A 70 20.85 16.99 -1.39
N ARG A 71 22.16 16.86 -1.26
CA ARG A 71 23.15 17.91 -1.55
C ARG A 71 23.95 17.52 -2.78
N LEU A 72 24.09 18.44 -3.73
CA LEU A 72 24.93 18.30 -4.91
C LEU A 72 26.21 19.12 -4.76
N LEU A 73 27.35 18.46 -4.68
CA LEU A 73 28.67 19.09 -4.71
C LEU A 73 29.07 19.40 -6.16
N ILE A 74 29.53 20.63 -6.40
CA ILE A 74 29.95 21.13 -7.69
C ILE A 74 31.40 21.56 -7.60
N LEU A 75 32.31 20.80 -8.22
CA LEU A 75 33.74 21.08 -8.18
C LEU A 75 34.19 22.02 -9.30
N ASN A 76 33.56 23.19 -9.40
CA ASN A 76 33.87 24.17 -10.44
C ASN A 76 34.08 25.57 -9.84
N PRO A 77 35.29 26.16 -9.92
CA PRO A 77 35.58 27.47 -9.34
C PRO A 77 34.71 28.61 -9.89
N LEU A 78 34.25 28.50 -11.13
CA LEU A 78 33.35 29.48 -11.74
C LEU A 78 31.96 29.43 -11.08
N VAL A 79 31.53 28.25 -10.62
CA VAL A 79 30.28 28.08 -9.88
C VAL A 79 30.42 28.62 -8.47
N THR A 80 31.56 28.41 -7.80
CA THR A 80 31.84 29.07 -6.50
C THR A 80 31.73 30.59 -6.64
N SER A 81 32.40 31.17 -7.64
CA SER A 81 32.39 32.62 -7.89
C SER A 81 30.99 33.16 -8.21
N LEU A 82 30.15 32.35 -8.87
CA LEU A 82 28.74 32.68 -9.10
C LEU A 82 27.98 32.67 -7.78
N PHE A 83 28.10 31.61 -6.98
CA PHE A 83 27.35 31.43 -5.74
C PHE A 83 27.66 32.50 -4.69
N GLU A 84 28.90 33.00 -4.60
CA GLU A 84 29.26 34.15 -3.75
C GLU A 84 28.51 35.44 -4.11
N GLN A 85 28.02 35.54 -5.34
CA GLN A 85 27.35 36.71 -5.89
C GLN A 85 25.83 36.58 -5.91
N LEU A 86 25.29 35.48 -5.37
CA LEU A 86 23.85 35.24 -5.22
C LEU A 86 23.44 35.38 -3.75
N SER A 87 22.31 36.02 -3.53
CA SER A 87 21.63 36.01 -2.22
C SER A 87 20.21 35.49 -2.41
N LEU A 88 19.85 34.52 -1.57
CA LEU A 88 18.54 33.85 -1.63
C LEU A 88 17.67 34.42 -0.51
N THR A 89 16.54 34.99 -0.88
CA THR A 89 15.45 35.31 0.04
C THR A 89 14.36 34.24 -0.09
N ASN A 90 13.42 34.16 0.86
CA ASN A 90 12.36 33.13 0.82
C ASN A 90 11.57 33.14 -0.50
N ASP A 91 11.49 34.30 -1.18
CA ASP A 91 10.63 34.50 -2.35
C ASP A 91 11.41 34.81 -3.65
N ASP A 92 12.70 35.13 -3.60
CA ASP A 92 13.45 35.53 -4.82
C ASP A 92 14.98 35.34 -4.72
N ILE A 93 15.60 35.28 -5.89
CA ILE A 93 17.05 35.22 -6.09
C ILE A 93 17.55 36.63 -6.44
N ILE A 94 18.39 37.21 -5.58
CA ILE A 94 18.96 38.54 -5.73
C ILE A 94 20.40 38.43 -6.23
N LEU A 95 20.69 39.11 -7.34
CA LEU A 95 22.03 39.17 -7.95
C LEU A 95 22.79 40.38 -7.41
N SER A 96 24.08 40.22 -7.11
CA SER A 96 24.94 41.35 -6.76
C SER A 96 25.13 42.33 -7.94
N ASP A 97 25.42 43.61 -7.64
CA ASP A 97 25.73 44.62 -8.67
C ASP A 97 26.92 44.26 -9.56
N ASN A 98 27.86 43.46 -9.04
CA ASN A 98 28.99 42.97 -9.81
C ASN A 98 28.54 41.96 -10.87
N LEU A 99 27.73 40.97 -10.47
CA LEU A 99 27.18 39.97 -11.37
C LEU A 99 26.25 40.59 -12.43
N ILE A 100 25.48 41.62 -12.08
CA ILE A 100 24.65 42.37 -13.04
C ILE A 100 25.52 43.06 -14.10
N ARG A 101 26.64 43.67 -13.70
CA ARG A 101 27.58 44.31 -14.64
C ARG A 101 28.29 43.28 -15.52
N GLU A 102 28.70 42.15 -14.93
CA GLU A 102 29.34 41.05 -15.63
C GLU A 102 28.43 40.44 -16.69
N THR A 103 27.19 40.11 -16.34
CA THR A 103 26.20 39.52 -17.27
C THR A 103 25.88 40.47 -18.43
N LYS A 104 25.76 41.78 -18.18
CA LYS A 104 25.62 42.80 -19.24
C LYS A 104 26.84 42.86 -20.15
N ARG A 105 28.06 42.86 -19.59
CA ARG A 105 29.31 42.91 -20.35
C ARG A 105 29.49 41.68 -21.24
N LEU A 106 29.21 40.49 -20.70
CA LEU A 106 29.32 39.20 -21.39
C LEU A 106 28.08 38.85 -22.22
N LYS A 107 27.08 39.74 -22.27
CA LYS A 107 25.83 39.59 -23.03
C LYS A 107 25.06 38.31 -22.68
N VAL A 108 25.03 37.95 -21.40
CA VAL A 108 24.19 36.84 -20.90
C VAL A 108 22.73 37.29 -20.92
N VAL A 109 21.94 36.70 -21.81
CA VAL A 109 20.50 36.98 -21.94
C VAL A 109 19.74 36.34 -20.78
N GLU A 110 18.83 37.08 -20.15
CA GLU A 110 17.88 36.58 -19.13
C GLU A 110 18.57 35.82 -17.98
N ALA A 111 19.66 36.41 -17.45
CA ALA A 111 20.49 35.75 -16.45
C ALA A 111 19.71 35.33 -15.19
N LYS A 112 18.77 36.17 -14.72
CA LYS A 112 17.98 35.91 -13.51
C LYS A 112 17.00 34.75 -13.75
N GLU A 113 16.31 34.76 -14.88
CA GLU A 113 15.35 33.73 -15.28
C GLU A 113 16.04 32.37 -15.47
N LYS A 114 17.25 32.35 -16.04
CA LYS A 114 18.06 31.13 -16.15
C LYS A 114 18.47 30.58 -14.80
N ILE A 115 18.87 31.42 -13.86
CA ILE A 115 19.23 30.97 -12.50
C ILE A 115 17.99 30.40 -11.80
N HIS A 116 16.84 31.08 -11.88
CA HIS A 116 15.57 30.59 -11.37
C HIS A 116 15.21 29.22 -11.97
N TYR A 117 15.37 29.08 -13.29
CA TYR A 117 15.15 27.81 -13.98
C TYR A 117 16.09 26.70 -13.48
N ILE A 118 17.39 26.98 -13.36
CA ILE A 118 18.40 26.04 -12.84
C ILE A 118 18.01 25.55 -11.45
N PHE A 119 17.73 26.45 -10.52
CA PHE A 119 17.42 26.12 -9.13
C PHE A 119 16.13 25.30 -9.02
N ARG A 120 15.07 25.73 -9.71
CA ARG A 120 13.80 24.99 -9.79
C ARG A 120 13.98 23.59 -10.36
N ARG A 121 14.75 23.43 -11.44
CA ARG A 121 15.00 22.13 -12.07
C ARG A 121 15.83 21.20 -11.19
N LEU A 122 16.84 21.72 -10.50
CA LEU A 122 17.61 20.94 -9.52
C LEU A 122 16.71 20.48 -8.36
N HIS A 123 15.83 21.36 -7.88
CA HIS A 123 14.84 21.02 -6.87
C HIS A 123 13.91 19.88 -7.31
N ASN A 124 13.40 19.93 -8.54
CA ASN A 124 12.57 18.86 -9.13
C ASN A 124 13.34 17.53 -9.29
N CYS A 125 14.67 17.60 -9.42
CA CYS A 125 15.55 16.43 -9.40
C CYS A 125 15.90 15.97 -7.97
N MET A 126 15.20 16.44 -6.93
CA MET A 126 15.44 16.09 -5.52
C MET A 126 16.79 16.57 -4.95
N ILE A 127 17.41 17.56 -5.59
CA ILE A 127 18.60 18.24 -5.06
C ILE A 127 18.10 19.42 -4.24
N LYS A 128 18.15 19.30 -2.90
CA LYS A 128 17.72 20.31 -1.94
C LYS A 128 18.73 21.45 -1.79
N TYR A 129 20.01 21.13 -1.93
CA TYR A 129 21.10 22.11 -1.80
C TYR A 129 22.16 21.90 -2.87
N VAL A 130 22.71 22.99 -3.37
CA VAL A 130 23.93 23.00 -4.17
C VAL A 130 25.09 23.48 -3.30
N CYS A 131 26.22 22.81 -3.42
CA CYS A 131 27.41 23.03 -2.62
C CYS A 131 28.60 23.29 -3.54
N ALA A 132 29.36 24.36 -3.29
CA ALA A 132 30.59 24.64 -4.04
C ALA A 132 31.74 24.95 -3.06
N PRO A 133 32.96 24.46 -3.31
CA PRO A 133 34.08 24.64 -2.39
C PRO A 133 34.57 26.09 -2.40
N LEU A 134 34.81 26.65 -1.21
CA LEU A 134 35.39 27.98 -1.02
C LEU A 134 36.82 28.06 -1.59
N ASP A 135 37.63 27.01 -1.41
CA ASP A 135 38.97 26.90 -1.98
C ASP A 135 39.23 25.49 -2.56
N LEU A 136 38.94 25.34 -3.85
CA LEU A 136 39.17 24.09 -4.58
C LEU A 136 40.66 23.71 -4.64
N ASN A 137 41.59 24.69 -4.65
CA ASN A 137 43.01 24.41 -4.76
C ASN A 137 43.56 23.78 -3.48
N SER A 138 43.11 24.26 -2.32
CA SER A 138 43.43 23.65 -1.04
C SER A 138 42.91 22.20 -0.94
N LEU A 139 41.69 21.94 -1.41
CA LEU A 139 41.14 20.58 -1.45
C LEU A 139 41.94 19.65 -2.39
N LYS A 140 42.35 20.15 -3.57
CA LYS A 140 43.23 19.40 -4.50
C LYS A 140 44.59 19.07 -3.86
N LYS A 141 45.21 20.02 -3.15
CA LYS A 141 46.46 19.78 -2.43
C LYS A 141 46.29 18.74 -1.32
N ARG A 142 45.15 18.75 -0.60
CA ARG A 142 44.83 17.74 0.43
C ARG A 142 44.68 16.35 -0.19
N ALA A 143 43.99 16.23 -1.33
CA ALA A 143 43.84 14.96 -2.03
C ALA A 143 45.15 14.33 -2.50
N LEU A 144 46.15 15.14 -2.82
CA LEU A 144 47.48 14.65 -3.21
C LEU A 144 48.32 14.18 -2.00
N LYS A 145 48.02 14.68 -0.79
CA LYS A 145 48.86 14.49 0.41
C LYS A 145 48.25 13.56 1.46
N SER A 146 46.95 13.31 1.41
CA SER A 146 46.24 12.55 2.44
C SER A 146 45.82 11.18 1.92
N ILE A 147 46.25 10.12 2.60
CA ILE A 147 45.78 8.75 2.32
C ILE A 147 44.29 8.66 2.66
N GLY A 148 43.50 8.09 1.76
CA GLY A 148 42.05 7.92 1.92
C GLY A 148 41.20 9.12 1.51
N PHE A 149 41.78 10.33 1.37
CA PHE A 149 41.03 11.49 0.90
C PHE A 149 40.90 11.47 -0.63
N SER A 150 39.67 11.58 -1.13
CA SER A 150 39.39 11.63 -2.55
C SER A 150 38.36 12.70 -2.87
N LEU A 151 38.68 13.53 -3.86
CA LEU A 151 37.74 14.50 -4.44
C LEU A 151 36.60 13.83 -5.20
N ARG A 152 36.60 12.50 -5.37
CA ARG A 152 35.49 11.78 -6.02
C ARG A 152 34.31 11.58 -5.08
N HIS A 153 34.47 11.75 -3.77
CA HIS A 153 33.40 11.50 -2.79
C HIS A 153 33.07 12.77 -1.98
N PHE A 154 31.78 13.05 -1.79
CA PHE A 154 31.31 14.22 -1.03
C PHE A 154 31.80 14.18 0.43
N HIS A 155 31.54 13.08 1.15
CA HIS A 155 31.77 12.95 2.60
C HIS A 155 33.18 13.32 3.13
N HIS A 156 34.17 13.48 2.26
CA HIS A 156 35.50 13.96 2.64
C HIS A 156 35.58 15.48 2.85
N ILE A 157 34.60 16.27 2.40
CA ILE A 157 34.63 17.74 2.45
C ILE A 157 33.70 18.23 3.55
N GLN A 158 34.21 19.10 4.42
CA GLN A 158 33.46 19.63 5.57
C GLN A 158 32.62 20.85 5.18
N ASP A 159 31.49 21.06 5.87
CA ASP A 159 30.55 22.16 5.57
C ASP A 159 31.18 23.55 5.65
N LYS A 160 32.12 23.77 6.57
CA LYS A 160 32.86 25.04 6.68
C LYS A 160 33.75 25.35 5.47
N GLU A 161 33.97 24.37 4.59
CA GLU A 161 34.79 24.49 3.38
C GLU A 161 33.91 24.78 2.14
N LEU A 162 32.59 24.94 2.33
CA LEU A 162 31.60 25.01 1.26
C LEU A 162 30.75 26.28 1.36
N ILE A 163 30.37 26.81 0.20
CA ILE A 163 29.19 27.64 0.03
C ILE A 163 28.02 26.69 -0.18
N ILE A 164 26.95 26.85 0.59
CA ILE A 164 25.77 26.00 0.55
C ILE A 164 24.57 26.89 0.24
N LEU A 165 23.89 26.61 -0.88
CA LEU A 165 22.70 27.35 -1.29
C LEU A 165 21.50 26.39 -1.41
N PRO A 166 20.35 26.69 -0.81
CA PRO A 166 19.12 25.94 -1.06
C PRO A 166 18.64 26.12 -2.51
N THR A 167 18.05 25.08 -3.09
CA THR A 167 17.49 25.11 -4.46
C THR A 167 16.02 25.53 -4.51
N LYS A 168 15.32 25.54 -3.37
CA LYS A 168 13.91 25.91 -3.30
C LYS A 168 13.77 27.42 -3.56
N GLY A 169 13.04 27.79 -4.61
CA GLY A 169 12.66 29.18 -4.90
C GLY A 169 11.14 29.27 -5.08
N ALA A 170 10.51 30.17 -4.31
CA ALA A 170 9.07 30.43 -4.20
C ALA A 170 8.19 29.20 -3.83
N GLU A 171 7.02 29.46 -3.23
CA GLU A 171 6.06 28.42 -2.87
C GLU A 171 5.63 27.61 -4.10
N ILE A 172 5.67 26.29 -3.99
CA ILE A 172 5.10 25.40 -4.99
C ILE A 172 3.59 25.46 -4.78
N ASP A 173 2.87 26.13 -5.68
CA ASP A 173 1.41 26.09 -5.73
C ASP A 173 0.92 24.63 -5.67
N LYS A 174 -0.28 24.41 -5.12
CA LYS A 174 -0.90 23.07 -5.10
C LYS A 174 -0.87 22.48 -6.51
N CYS A 175 -0.13 21.39 -6.68
CA CYS A 175 0.03 20.74 -7.97
C CYS A 175 -1.26 20.01 -8.36
N GLU A 176 -1.85 20.39 -9.49
CA GLU A 176 -3.05 19.76 -10.05
C GLU A 176 -2.72 18.78 -11.19
N CYS A 177 -1.48 18.31 -11.32
CA CYS A 177 -1.14 17.34 -12.39
C CYS A 177 -1.92 16.02 -12.21
N VAL A 178 -2.04 15.24 -13.28
CA VAL A 178 -2.80 13.96 -13.25
C VAL A 178 -2.34 13.04 -12.12
N ASN A 179 -1.03 12.98 -11.85
CA ASN A 179 -0.46 12.15 -10.80
C ASN A 179 -0.89 12.59 -9.39
N CYS A 180 -0.90 13.90 -9.14
CA CYS A 180 -1.32 14.48 -7.86
C CYS A 180 -2.83 14.32 -7.65
N LEU A 181 -3.64 14.50 -8.70
CA LEU A 181 -5.08 14.27 -8.62
C LEU A 181 -5.41 12.81 -8.31
N LEU A 182 -4.75 11.85 -8.98
CA LEU A 182 -4.91 10.43 -8.68
C LEU A 182 -4.59 10.12 -7.21
N ARG A 183 -3.45 10.61 -6.70
CA ARG A 183 -3.00 10.39 -5.30
C ARG A 183 -3.78 11.16 -4.25
N SER A 184 -4.59 12.12 -4.67
CA SER A 184 -5.58 12.78 -3.82
C SER A 184 -6.91 12.03 -3.75
N PHE A 185 -7.08 10.98 -4.58
CA PHE A 185 -8.30 10.22 -4.80
C PHE A 185 -9.52 11.05 -5.25
N ASP A 186 -9.25 12.22 -5.86
CA ASP A 186 -10.26 13.06 -6.51
C ASP A 186 -10.47 12.59 -7.97
N PHE A 187 -11.12 11.44 -8.13
CA PHE A 187 -11.31 10.80 -9.43
C PHE A 187 -12.26 11.60 -10.33
N ILE A 188 -13.23 12.33 -9.78
CA ILE A 188 -14.10 13.20 -10.58
C ILE A 188 -13.29 14.32 -11.21
N HIS A 189 -12.49 15.04 -10.41
CA HIS A 189 -11.65 16.12 -10.94
C HIS A 189 -10.66 15.55 -11.95
N PHE A 190 -10.02 14.42 -11.65
CA PHE A 190 -9.14 13.74 -12.59
C PHE A 190 -9.80 13.47 -13.95
N ILE A 191 -10.98 12.83 -13.96
CA ILE A 191 -11.70 12.47 -15.19
C ILE A 191 -12.16 13.71 -15.95
N LYS A 192 -12.68 14.73 -15.26
CA LYS A 192 -13.07 16.01 -15.89
C LYS A 192 -11.88 16.69 -16.55
N LYS A 193 -10.74 16.75 -15.87
CA LYS A 193 -9.51 17.33 -16.41
C LYS A 193 -9.07 16.63 -17.69
N LEU A 194 -9.14 15.30 -17.76
CA LEU A 194 -8.83 14.56 -18.98
C LEU A 194 -9.82 14.88 -20.12
N LYS A 195 -11.13 14.86 -19.84
CA LYS A 195 -12.16 15.16 -20.86
C LYS A 195 -12.02 16.58 -21.40
N ASP A 196 -11.78 17.56 -20.54
CA ASP A 196 -11.56 18.95 -20.94
C ASP A 196 -10.29 19.10 -21.79
N ALA A 197 -9.21 18.42 -21.39
CA ALA A 197 -7.96 18.41 -22.14
C ALA A 197 -8.10 17.77 -23.54
N GLU A 198 -8.91 16.73 -23.69
CA GLU A 198 -9.19 16.12 -25.00
C GLU A 198 -9.95 17.05 -25.94
N GLN A 199 -10.88 17.83 -25.40
CA GLN A 199 -11.70 18.75 -26.20
C GLN A 199 -10.96 20.04 -26.57
N ARG A 200 -10.15 20.58 -25.64
CA ARG A 200 -9.56 21.92 -25.74
C ARG A 200 -8.05 21.92 -26.01
N GLN A 201 -7.39 20.75 -25.99
CA GLN A 201 -5.94 20.59 -26.15
C GLN A 201 -5.11 21.44 -25.16
N THR A 202 -5.59 21.60 -23.93
CA THR A 202 -4.99 22.46 -22.90
C THR A 202 -3.87 21.79 -22.10
N MET A 203 -3.57 20.51 -22.35
CA MET A 203 -2.63 19.70 -21.57
C MET A 203 -1.48 19.19 -22.45
N ASP A 204 -0.29 19.03 -21.84
CA ASP A 204 0.85 18.35 -22.47
C ASP A 204 0.46 16.93 -22.94
N SER A 205 0.86 16.57 -24.16
CA SER A 205 0.35 15.34 -24.80
C SER A 205 0.78 14.06 -24.08
N LEU A 206 1.96 14.05 -23.46
CA LEU A 206 2.41 12.95 -22.61
C LEU A 206 1.61 12.86 -21.31
N GLU A 207 1.25 14.00 -20.70
CA GLU A 207 0.40 14.01 -19.52
C GLU A 207 -0.99 13.47 -19.81
N LEU A 208 -1.57 13.86 -20.96
CA LEU A 208 -2.87 13.37 -21.40
C LEU A 208 -2.86 11.85 -21.66
N ALA A 209 -1.81 11.35 -22.30
CA ALA A 209 -1.63 9.92 -22.56
C ALA A 209 -1.43 9.14 -21.25
N TYR A 210 -0.58 9.65 -20.34
CA TYR A 210 -0.33 9.04 -19.04
C TYR A 210 -1.58 9.04 -18.16
N GLY A 211 -2.36 10.13 -18.16
CA GLY A 211 -3.63 10.20 -17.44
C GLY A 211 -4.64 9.15 -17.90
N ASN A 212 -4.79 8.97 -19.23
CA ASN A 212 -5.65 7.92 -19.79
C ASN A 212 -5.15 6.49 -19.45
N TYR A 213 -3.84 6.31 -19.28
CA TYR A 213 -3.26 5.06 -18.79
C TYR A 213 -3.67 4.79 -17.34
N LEU A 214 -3.56 5.77 -16.43
CA LEU A 214 -3.83 5.61 -15.00
C LEU A 214 -5.27 5.17 -14.69
N ILE A 215 -6.24 5.53 -15.55
CA ILE A 215 -7.64 5.12 -15.42
C ILE A 215 -8.07 4.05 -16.43
N SER A 216 -7.10 3.43 -17.13
CA SER A 216 -7.34 2.32 -18.05
C SER A 216 -8.37 2.62 -19.15
N THR A 217 -8.47 3.87 -19.63
CA THR A 217 -9.49 4.28 -20.60
C THR A 217 -9.46 3.40 -21.85
N ASP A 218 -10.61 2.80 -22.18
CA ASP A 218 -10.76 1.90 -23.32
C ASP A 218 -9.72 0.76 -23.32
N ASN A 219 -9.53 0.09 -22.16
CA ASN A 219 -8.53 -0.96 -21.97
C ASN A 219 -7.13 -0.50 -22.43
N TYR A 220 -6.74 0.73 -22.06
CA TYR A 220 -5.49 1.41 -22.40
C TYR A 220 -5.28 1.75 -23.90
N ARG A 221 -6.20 1.38 -24.80
CA ARG A 221 -6.09 1.69 -26.23
C ARG A 221 -6.05 3.19 -26.47
N LYS A 222 -6.85 3.94 -25.71
CA LYS A 222 -6.84 5.41 -25.75
C LYS A 222 -5.46 5.98 -25.40
N ALA A 223 -4.81 5.46 -24.36
CA ALA A 223 -3.46 5.88 -23.99
C ALA A 223 -2.45 5.56 -25.11
N TYR A 224 -2.53 4.38 -25.70
CA TYR A 224 -1.70 4.00 -26.85
C TYR A 224 -1.86 4.96 -28.03
N PHE A 225 -3.09 5.28 -28.44
CA PHE A 225 -3.32 6.22 -29.55
C PHE A 225 -2.79 7.63 -29.24
N GLN A 226 -2.91 8.10 -27.99
CA GLN A 226 -2.33 9.38 -27.58
C GLN A 226 -0.78 9.37 -27.62
N TYR A 227 -0.14 8.27 -27.20
CA TYR A 227 1.30 8.11 -27.34
C TYR A 227 1.74 8.03 -28.80
N LYS A 228 1.03 7.27 -29.64
CA LYS A 228 1.30 7.16 -31.09
C LYS A 228 1.16 8.52 -31.79
N ASN A 229 0.13 9.29 -31.45
CA ASN A 229 -0.02 10.66 -31.95
C ASN A 229 1.13 11.57 -31.47
N THR A 230 1.58 11.42 -30.23
CA THR A 230 2.73 12.16 -29.70
C THR A 230 4.01 11.78 -30.46
N ASP A 231 4.26 10.49 -30.69
CA ASP A 231 5.38 9.96 -31.48
C ASP A 231 5.43 10.64 -32.86
N ILE A 232 4.34 10.53 -33.63
CA ILE A 232 4.23 11.10 -34.98
C ILE A 232 4.49 12.61 -34.98
N ASN A 233 3.93 13.34 -34.01
CA ASN A 233 4.02 14.80 -33.95
C ASN A 233 5.35 15.34 -33.43
N THR A 234 6.14 14.50 -32.74
CA THR A 234 7.43 14.90 -32.13
C THR A 234 8.64 14.35 -32.88
N LYS A 235 8.45 13.39 -33.78
CA LYS A 235 9.51 12.79 -34.60
C LYS A 235 10.32 13.85 -35.35
N GLY A 236 11.65 13.79 -35.20
CA GLY A 236 12.59 14.68 -35.89
C GLY A 236 12.67 16.12 -35.36
N LYS A 237 11.94 16.46 -34.29
CA LYS A 237 12.00 17.80 -33.67
C LYS A 237 13.02 17.82 -32.53
N GLU A 238 14.03 18.70 -32.63
CA GLU A 238 15.14 18.76 -31.67
C GLU A 238 14.70 19.13 -30.24
N ASP A 239 13.66 19.95 -30.10
CA ASP A 239 13.07 20.38 -28.82
C ASP A 239 12.10 19.34 -28.23
N LYS A 240 11.81 18.25 -28.96
CA LYS A 240 10.83 17.22 -28.58
C LYS A 240 11.38 15.79 -28.59
N LYS A 241 12.69 15.62 -28.77
CA LYS A 241 13.39 14.31 -28.81
C LYS A 241 13.14 13.41 -27.60
N ILE A 242 13.09 13.97 -26.40
CA ILE A 242 12.79 13.22 -25.17
C ILE A 242 11.33 12.79 -25.18
N GLN A 243 10.40 13.68 -25.58
CA GLN A 243 8.99 13.35 -25.64
C GLN A 243 8.72 12.21 -26.65
N TYR A 244 9.39 12.26 -27.80
CA TYR A 244 9.41 11.17 -28.78
C TYR A 244 9.83 9.85 -28.16
N PHE A 245 10.98 9.82 -27.47
CA PHE A 245 11.48 8.60 -26.82
C PHE A 245 10.52 8.06 -25.75
N ILE A 246 10.03 8.92 -24.86
CA ILE A 246 9.09 8.53 -23.79
C ILE A 246 7.77 8.00 -24.38
N SER A 247 7.30 8.58 -25.49
CA SER A 247 6.10 8.07 -26.15
C SER A 247 6.30 6.65 -26.71
N LYS A 248 7.47 6.32 -27.24
CA LYS A 248 7.79 4.98 -27.76
C LYS A 248 7.98 3.94 -26.65
N ILE A 249 8.71 4.27 -25.58
CA ILE A 249 8.91 3.33 -24.47
C ILE A 249 7.57 3.01 -23.78
N ASN A 250 6.70 4.01 -23.62
CA ASN A 250 5.37 3.79 -23.03
C ASN A 250 4.46 2.95 -23.95
N GLN A 251 4.53 3.11 -25.27
CA GLN A 251 3.83 2.21 -26.20
C GLN A 251 4.25 0.75 -25.99
N ILE A 252 5.55 0.48 -25.77
CA ILE A 252 6.05 -0.87 -25.46
C ILE A 252 5.49 -1.38 -24.13
N TYR A 253 5.50 -0.54 -23.09
CA TYR A 253 4.97 -0.94 -21.78
C TYR A 253 3.45 -1.19 -21.78
N LEU A 254 2.71 -0.60 -22.72
CA LEU A 254 1.28 -0.89 -22.91
C LEU A 254 0.99 -2.26 -23.55
N TYR A 255 1.98 -2.96 -24.11
CA TYR A 255 1.77 -4.22 -24.86
C TYR A 255 0.96 -5.25 -24.06
N ASN A 256 1.46 -5.65 -22.88
CA ASN A 256 0.79 -6.64 -22.02
C ASN A 256 -0.48 -6.08 -21.39
N LEU A 257 -0.61 -4.75 -21.33
CA LEU A 257 -1.80 -4.12 -20.78
C LEU A 257 -2.95 -4.12 -21.80
N ILE A 258 -2.67 -4.01 -23.09
CA ILE A 258 -3.68 -4.03 -24.16
C ILE A 258 -4.02 -5.47 -24.57
N SER A 259 -3.07 -6.40 -24.46
CA SER A 259 -3.30 -7.81 -24.76
C SER A 259 -4.37 -8.39 -23.84
N THR A 260 -5.54 -8.69 -24.40
CA THR A 260 -6.67 -9.34 -23.70
C THR A 260 -6.98 -10.73 -24.24
N ASP A 261 -6.12 -11.26 -25.13
CA ASP A 261 -6.32 -12.50 -25.88
C ASP A 261 -7.64 -12.51 -26.68
N SER A 262 -8.11 -11.32 -27.06
CA SER A 262 -9.34 -11.14 -27.83
C SER A 262 -9.08 -11.28 -29.33
N ASP A 263 -10.11 -11.66 -30.09
CA ASP A 263 -10.06 -11.69 -31.55
C ASP A 263 -10.22 -10.32 -32.21
N ASP A 264 -10.21 -9.23 -31.43
CA ASP A 264 -10.40 -7.87 -31.90
C ASP A 264 -9.32 -7.47 -32.92
N PRO A 265 -9.70 -7.14 -34.18
CA PRO A 265 -8.75 -6.72 -35.21
C PRO A 265 -7.95 -5.49 -34.82
N GLN A 266 -8.55 -4.54 -34.10
CA GLN A 266 -7.87 -3.32 -33.66
C GLN A 266 -6.78 -3.65 -32.65
N GLU A 267 -7.05 -4.56 -31.71
CA GLU A 267 -6.06 -5.04 -30.75
C GLU A 267 -4.86 -5.67 -31.47
N LYS A 268 -5.12 -6.57 -32.43
CA LYS A 268 -4.06 -7.23 -33.22
C LYS A 268 -3.20 -6.23 -33.98
N GLU A 269 -3.80 -5.18 -34.55
CA GLU A 269 -3.07 -4.09 -35.22
C GLU A 269 -2.18 -3.33 -34.23
N ILE A 270 -2.72 -2.92 -33.08
CA ILE A 270 -1.97 -2.21 -32.03
C ILE A 270 -0.78 -3.05 -31.55
N LEU A 271 -1.00 -4.33 -31.24
CA LEU A 271 0.05 -5.23 -30.74
C LEU A 271 1.14 -5.47 -31.80
N SER A 272 0.75 -5.57 -33.08
CA SER A 272 1.71 -5.68 -34.20
C SER A 272 2.54 -4.41 -34.35
N ASP A 273 1.91 -3.24 -34.23
CA ASP A 273 2.60 -1.95 -34.30
C ASP A 273 3.59 -1.79 -33.15
N ILE A 274 3.18 -2.10 -31.91
CA ILE A 274 4.07 -2.06 -30.74
C ILE A 274 5.28 -2.99 -30.93
N LYS A 275 5.07 -4.22 -31.44
CA LYS A 275 6.16 -5.17 -31.74
C LYS A 275 7.18 -4.65 -32.76
N SER A 276 6.78 -3.71 -33.62
CA SER A 276 7.67 -3.10 -34.62
C SER A 276 8.58 -2.01 -34.04
N ILE A 277 8.32 -1.56 -32.81
CA ILE A 277 9.09 -0.49 -32.16
C ILE A 277 10.47 -1.04 -31.75
N ASP A 278 11.50 -0.48 -32.37
CA ASP A 278 12.90 -0.70 -31.99
C ASP A 278 13.45 0.54 -31.27
N LEU A 279 13.63 0.44 -29.95
CA LEU A 279 14.16 1.53 -29.13
C LEU A 279 15.65 1.78 -29.40
N ASP A 280 16.44 0.77 -29.75
CA ASP A 280 17.86 0.92 -30.06
C ASP A 280 18.03 1.69 -31.37
N ARG A 281 17.25 1.35 -32.40
CA ARG A 281 17.15 2.15 -33.61
C ARG A 281 16.67 3.57 -33.31
N SER A 282 15.70 3.74 -32.41
CA SER A 282 15.19 5.06 -32.05
C SER A 282 16.30 5.93 -31.43
N ILE A 283 17.06 5.39 -30.48
CA ILE A 283 18.17 6.11 -29.82
C ILE A 283 19.34 6.36 -30.78
N HIS A 284 19.77 5.34 -31.54
CA HIS A 284 21.02 5.36 -32.30
C HIS A 284 20.90 5.86 -33.74
N ASN A 285 19.73 5.78 -34.35
CA ASN A 285 19.56 6.14 -35.76
C ASN A 285 18.59 7.32 -35.95
N GLU A 286 17.51 7.39 -35.16
CA GLU A 286 16.49 8.44 -35.31
C GLU A 286 16.83 9.70 -34.49
N LEU A 287 17.45 9.53 -33.33
CA LEU A 287 17.76 10.60 -32.38
C LEU A 287 19.23 11.09 -32.42
N ASP A 288 20.16 10.30 -32.94
CA ASP A 288 21.62 10.52 -32.81
C ASP A 288 22.11 11.85 -33.43
N ILE A 289 21.39 12.40 -34.40
CA ILE A 289 21.72 13.71 -34.98
C ILE A 289 21.35 14.87 -34.02
N TYR A 290 20.32 14.69 -33.21
CA TYR A 290 19.63 15.73 -32.43
C TYR A 290 19.85 15.65 -30.91
N VAL A 291 20.43 14.56 -30.40
CA VAL A 291 20.59 14.29 -28.96
C VAL A 291 22.04 14.48 -28.52
N ASP A 292 22.24 15.26 -27.44
CA ASP A 292 23.53 15.40 -26.76
C ASP A 292 23.98 14.07 -26.14
N GLY A 293 25.30 13.80 -26.08
CA GLY A 293 25.83 12.53 -25.60
C GLY A 293 25.36 12.14 -24.19
N ASP A 294 25.23 13.10 -23.28
CA ASP A 294 24.75 12.82 -21.92
C ASP A 294 23.26 12.48 -21.91
N VAL A 295 22.46 13.17 -22.74
CA VAL A 295 21.03 12.87 -22.87
C VAL A 295 20.86 11.46 -23.44
N ARG A 296 21.62 11.09 -24.48
CA ARG A 296 21.61 9.73 -25.04
C ARG A 296 21.94 8.68 -23.98
N ASN A 297 23.01 8.90 -23.20
CA ASN A 297 23.40 7.97 -22.14
C ASN A 297 22.29 7.82 -21.09
N TYR A 298 21.65 8.92 -20.69
CA TYR A 298 20.56 8.87 -19.73
C TYR A 298 19.32 8.13 -20.27
N LEU A 299 18.96 8.36 -21.54
CA LEU A 299 17.85 7.63 -22.18
C LEU A 299 18.13 6.12 -22.28
N ILE A 300 19.40 5.70 -22.43
CA ILE A 300 19.79 4.29 -22.32
C ILE A 300 19.55 3.77 -20.89
N GLU A 301 19.90 4.54 -19.85
CA GLU A 301 19.62 4.13 -18.47
C GLU A 301 18.12 4.00 -18.19
N VAL A 302 17.29 4.86 -18.78
CA VAL A 302 15.82 4.76 -18.76
C VAL A 302 15.36 3.49 -19.47
N LYS A 303 15.84 3.25 -20.71
CA LYS A 303 15.51 2.04 -21.50
C LYS A 303 15.83 0.75 -20.73
N GLU A 304 16.99 0.71 -20.09
CA GLU A 304 17.50 -0.45 -19.36
C GLU A 304 16.97 -0.52 -17.91
N ASN A 305 16.09 0.41 -17.52
CA ASN A 305 15.49 0.52 -16.20
C ASN A 305 16.51 0.42 -15.03
N LYS A 306 17.69 1.02 -15.21
CA LYS A 306 18.83 0.86 -14.28
C LYS A 306 18.52 1.35 -12.88
N ILE A 307 17.75 2.44 -12.77
CA ILE A 307 17.38 3.04 -11.48
C ILE A 307 16.54 2.05 -10.68
N PHE A 308 15.52 1.44 -11.29
CA PHE A 308 14.69 0.42 -10.65
C PHE A 308 15.51 -0.77 -10.18
N ILE A 309 16.35 -1.35 -11.05
CA ILE A 309 17.16 -2.54 -10.71
C ILE A 309 18.04 -2.28 -9.50
N LYS A 310 18.80 -1.17 -9.51
CA LYS A 310 19.68 -0.78 -8.40
C LYS A 310 18.92 -0.60 -7.08
N ILE A 311 17.74 0.04 -7.15
CA ILE A 311 16.93 0.29 -5.95
C ILE A 311 16.29 -0.99 -5.44
N LYS A 312 15.79 -1.86 -6.33
CA LYS A 312 15.22 -3.17 -5.99
C LYS A 312 16.22 -4.06 -5.26
N GLU A 313 17.45 -4.13 -5.77
CA GLU A 313 18.55 -4.87 -5.15
C GLU A 313 18.88 -4.32 -3.76
N PHE A 314 19.02 -2.99 -3.64
CA PHE A 314 19.30 -2.34 -2.37
C PHE A 314 18.21 -2.58 -1.33
N VAL A 315 16.94 -2.33 -1.68
CA VAL A 315 15.80 -2.50 -0.76
C VAL A 315 15.67 -3.96 -0.33
N THR A 316 15.88 -4.91 -1.25
CA THR A 316 15.83 -6.33 -0.90
C THR A 316 16.92 -6.67 0.12
N ALA A 317 18.16 -6.22 -0.11
CA ALA A 317 19.25 -6.45 0.83
C ALA A 317 19.03 -5.78 2.20
N GLU A 318 18.44 -4.59 2.25
CA GLU A 318 18.14 -3.90 3.51
C GLU A 318 16.95 -4.51 4.25
N LEU A 319 15.91 -4.95 3.54
CA LEU A 319 14.79 -5.67 4.15
C LEU A 319 15.27 -6.96 4.83
N ASP A 320 16.13 -7.74 4.18
CA ASP A 320 16.70 -8.96 4.76
C ASP A 320 17.45 -8.68 6.08
N LYS A 321 18.10 -7.51 6.21
CA LYS A 321 18.76 -7.08 7.45
C LYS A 321 17.75 -6.69 8.52
N LEU A 322 16.71 -5.95 8.14
CA LEU A 322 15.63 -5.55 9.04
C LEU A 322 14.87 -6.77 9.59
N GLU A 323 14.55 -7.75 8.75
CA GLU A 323 13.86 -8.97 9.18
C GLU A 323 14.71 -9.77 10.19
N LYS A 324 16.02 -9.93 9.92
CA LYS A 324 16.93 -10.63 10.85
C LYS A 324 17.11 -9.93 12.19
N SER A 325 16.98 -8.61 12.20
CA SER A 325 17.19 -7.76 13.38
C SER A 325 15.91 -7.31 14.05
N GLN A 326 14.75 -7.81 13.60
CA GLN A 326 13.43 -7.38 14.08
C GLN A 326 13.25 -5.85 14.01
N GLY A 327 13.71 -5.26 12.90
CA GLY A 327 13.53 -3.86 12.57
C GLY A 327 14.59 -2.91 13.13
N THR A 328 15.63 -3.39 13.83
CA THR A 328 16.63 -2.51 14.47
C THR A 328 17.85 -2.19 13.59
N ASN A 329 18.20 -3.07 12.65
CA ASN A 329 19.40 -2.94 11.82
C ASN A 329 19.03 -2.84 10.34
N GLY A 330 18.88 -1.59 9.86
CA GLY A 330 18.69 -1.28 8.45
C GLY A 330 18.66 0.23 8.20
N ASN A 331 18.96 0.65 6.97
CA ASN A 331 19.04 2.06 6.61
C ASN A 331 17.71 2.59 6.04
N ILE A 332 16.72 2.78 6.93
CA ILE A 332 15.37 3.23 6.53
C ILE A 332 15.37 4.60 5.84
N HIS A 333 16.29 5.49 6.20
CA HIS A 333 16.42 6.81 5.58
C HIS A 333 16.92 6.74 4.12
N GLU A 334 17.83 5.81 3.84
CA GLU A 334 18.29 5.56 2.48
C GLU A 334 17.22 4.85 1.65
N ILE A 335 16.44 3.93 2.25
CA ILE A 335 15.25 3.37 1.60
C ILE A 335 14.27 4.49 1.23
N ASP A 336 14.01 5.45 2.12
CA ASP A 336 13.14 6.60 1.83
C ASP A 336 13.65 7.40 0.64
N THR A 337 14.93 7.79 0.69
CA THR A 337 15.56 8.59 -0.35
C THR A 337 15.52 7.88 -1.72
N LYS A 338 15.91 6.60 -1.76
CA LYS A 338 15.92 5.82 -2.99
C LYS A 338 14.52 5.64 -3.56
N TYR A 339 13.53 5.32 -2.73
CA TYR A 339 12.18 5.17 -3.23
C TYR A 339 11.60 6.47 -3.77
N ARG A 340 11.90 7.63 -3.17
CA ARG A 340 11.51 8.93 -3.71
C ARG A 340 12.15 9.23 -5.08
N PHE A 341 13.36 8.72 -5.35
CA PHE A 341 13.94 8.78 -6.70
C PHE A 341 13.20 7.90 -7.68
N LEU A 342 12.85 6.68 -7.27
CA LEU A 342 12.09 5.77 -8.12
C LEU A 342 10.71 6.34 -8.45
N TYR A 343 10.03 6.86 -7.43
CA TYR A 343 8.77 7.58 -7.55
C TYR A 343 8.87 8.72 -8.57
N SER A 344 9.87 9.60 -8.41
CA SER A 344 10.05 10.75 -9.30
C SER A 344 10.42 10.30 -10.71
N HIS A 345 11.24 9.25 -10.82
CA HIS A 345 11.66 8.68 -12.08
C HIS A 345 10.49 8.18 -12.92
N PHE A 346 9.53 7.46 -12.35
CA PHE A 346 8.38 6.99 -13.10
C PHE A 346 7.31 8.08 -13.24
N HIS A 347 6.87 8.70 -12.15
CA HIS A 347 5.70 9.58 -12.18
C HIS A 347 5.98 10.97 -12.74
N ASN A 348 7.12 11.60 -12.43
CA ASN A 348 7.44 12.92 -12.98
C ASN A 348 7.88 12.84 -14.45
N ASN A 349 8.47 11.72 -14.87
CA ASN A 349 8.76 11.47 -16.29
C ASN A 349 7.61 10.81 -17.05
N ARG A 350 6.50 10.47 -16.36
CA ARG A 350 5.30 9.86 -16.95
C ARG A 350 5.60 8.55 -17.67
N ILE A 351 6.46 7.73 -17.08
CA ILE A 351 6.85 6.41 -17.60
C ILE A 351 5.87 5.37 -17.04
N VAL A 352 5.28 4.57 -17.94
CA VAL A 352 4.36 3.49 -17.58
C VAL A 352 5.14 2.30 -17.05
N TYR A 353 5.24 2.14 -15.73
CA TYR A 353 5.93 0.99 -15.13
C TYR A 353 5.30 0.50 -13.82
N ASP A 354 4.47 1.34 -13.21
CA ASP A 354 3.80 1.12 -11.95
C ASP A 354 2.71 0.03 -11.99
N ALA A 355 2.27 -0.38 -13.19
CA ALA A 355 1.37 -1.53 -13.37
C ALA A 355 2.07 -2.90 -13.33
N PHE A 356 3.40 -2.98 -13.38
CA PHE A 356 4.10 -4.27 -13.39
C PHE A 356 4.23 -4.86 -11.99
N SER A 357 4.09 -6.18 -11.88
CA SER A 357 4.15 -6.90 -10.60
C SER A 357 5.48 -6.71 -9.86
N GLU A 358 6.60 -6.54 -10.57
CA GLU A 358 7.88 -6.27 -9.92
C GLU A 358 7.88 -4.92 -9.18
N PHE A 359 7.18 -3.92 -9.70
CA PHE A 359 7.05 -2.62 -9.05
C PHE A 359 6.18 -2.73 -7.80
N THR A 360 5.01 -3.35 -7.89
CA THR A 360 4.11 -3.53 -6.74
C THR A 360 4.73 -4.40 -5.64
N GLN A 361 5.51 -5.42 -6.01
CA GLN A 361 6.32 -6.21 -5.07
C GLN A 361 7.39 -5.36 -4.38
N LEU A 362 8.06 -4.46 -5.11
CA LEU A 362 9.05 -3.56 -4.51
C LEU A 362 8.38 -2.59 -3.52
N VAL A 363 7.24 -1.98 -3.88
CA VAL A 363 6.48 -1.10 -2.97
C VAL A 363 6.04 -1.86 -1.72
N THR A 364 5.60 -3.12 -1.87
CA THR A 364 5.25 -4.00 -0.74
C THR A 364 6.45 -4.24 0.19
N LYS A 365 7.64 -4.53 -0.36
CA LYS A 365 8.87 -4.70 0.43
C LYS A 365 9.23 -3.42 1.18
N ILE A 366 9.12 -2.26 0.53
CA ILE A 366 9.37 -0.97 1.15
C ILE A 366 8.41 -0.75 2.30
N PHE A 367 7.10 -0.95 2.09
CA PHE A 367 6.10 -0.82 3.15
C PHE A 367 6.40 -1.74 4.35
N LYS A 368 6.76 -3.01 4.10
CA LYS A 368 7.21 -3.94 5.15
C LYS A 368 8.43 -3.42 5.92
N SER A 369 9.42 -2.84 5.25
CA SER A 369 10.58 -2.23 5.92
C SER A 369 10.17 -1.12 6.88
N PHE A 370 9.23 -0.24 6.49
CA PHE A 370 8.71 0.80 7.37
C PHE A 370 7.93 0.24 8.56
N VAL A 371 7.12 -0.79 8.33
CA VAL A 371 6.38 -1.49 9.40
C VAL A 371 7.33 -2.12 10.41
N LEU A 372 8.39 -2.83 9.96
CA LEU A 372 9.40 -3.42 10.85
C LEU A 372 10.10 -2.37 11.71
N CYS A 373 10.51 -1.24 11.10
CA CYS A 373 11.13 -0.14 11.84
C CYS A 373 10.16 0.50 12.85
N TYR A 374 8.88 0.63 12.48
CA TYR A 374 7.83 1.16 13.37
C TYR A 374 7.57 0.25 14.58
N THR A 375 7.49 -1.06 14.37
CA THR A 375 7.24 -2.04 15.44
C THR A 375 8.49 -2.44 16.22
N SER A 376 9.66 -1.90 15.85
CA SER A 376 10.93 -2.23 16.52
C SER A 376 10.92 -1.81 18.00
N SER A 377 11.66 -2.56 18.83
CA SER A 377 11.82 -2.25 20.25
C SER A 377 12.45 -0.89 20.51
N GLU A 378 13.31 -0.42 19.59
CA GLU A 378 13.99 0.87 19.66
C GLU A 378 13.13 2.05 19.17
N LYS A 379 11.93 1.79 18.65
CA LYS A 379 11.01 2.81 18.10
C LYS A 379 11.69 3.75 17.12
N ILE A 380 12.43 3.19 16.16
CA ILE A 380 13.17 3.95 15.12
C ILE A 380 12.25 4.92 14.38
N LEU A 381 10.98 4.54 14.20
CA LEU A 381 9.96 5.35 13.54
C LEU A 381 8.80 5.62 14.52
N PRO A 382 8.75 6.79 15.19
CA PRO A 382 7.71 7.06 16.19
C PRO A 382 6.33 7.31 15.57
N ASN A 383 6.29 7.87 14.35
CA ASN A 383 5.07 8.11 13.58
C ASN A 383 5.25 7.55 12.18
N PHE A 384 4.21 6.89 11.67
CA PHE A 384 4.22 6.34 10.32
C PHE A 384 3.99 7.46 9.29
N PRO A 385 4.85 7.62 8.27
CA PRO A 385 4.69 8.71 7.30
C PRO A 385 3.50 8.45 6.35
N GLU A 386 2.66 9.46 6.15
CA GLU A 386 1.50 9.44 5.24
C GLU A 386 1.86 8.94 3.85
N PHE A 387 2.99 9.38 3.31
CA PHE A 387 3.41 9.05 1.95
C PHE A 387 3.45 7.53 1.71
N TYR A 388 3.95 6.75 2.67
CA TYR A 388 4.01 5.30 2.54
C TYR A 388 2.66 4.61 2.72
N LEU A 389 1.75 5.22 3.48
CA LEU A 389 0.37 4.75 3.57
C LEU A 389 -0.35 5.00 2.24
N ALA A 390 -0.18 6.17 1.64
CA ALA A 390 -0.75 6.49 0.34
C ALA A 390 -0.24 5.56 -0.76
N GLU A 391 1.08 5.30 -0.82
CA GLU A 391 1.64 4.36 -1.80
C GLU A 391 1.19 2.91 -1.54
N ALA A 392 1.06 2.50 -0.27
CA ALA A 392 0.51 1.18 0.07
C ALA A 392 -0.96 1.04 -0.36
N ILE A 393 -1.76 2.10 -0.19
CA ILE A 393 -3.16 2.13 -0.61
C ILE A 393 -3.29 1.92 -2.12
N ILE A 394 -2.36 2.44 -2.91
CA ILE A 394 -2.41 2.37 -4.37
C ILE A 394 -1.83 1.04 -4.90
N TYR A 395 -0.71 0.55 -4.36
CA TYR A 395 0.08 -0.50 -5.01
C TYR A 395 0.18 -1.83 -4.26
N VAL A 396 -0.18 -1.89 -2.97
CA VAL A 396 -0.15 -3.15 -2.22
C VAL A 396 -1.52 -3.83 -2.37
N SER A 397 -1.54 -5.13 -2.66
CA SER A 397 -2.82 -5.86 -2.76
C SER A 397 -3.53 -5.89 -1.41
N SER A 398 -4.87 -5.83 -1.43
CA SER A 398 -5.67 -5.74 -0.19
C SER A 398 -5.39 -6.87 0.79
N GLN A 399 -5.25 -8.10 0.28
CA GLN A 399 -4.93 -9.25 1.10
C GLN A 399 -3.56 -9.12 1.78
N GLU A 400 -2.54 -8.63 1.07
CA GLU A 400 -1.20 -8.49 1.60
C GLU A 400 -1.12 -7.33 2.60
N LEU A 401 -1.80 -6.22 2.33
CA LEU A 401 -1.87 -5.09 3.25
C LEU A 401 -2.55 -5.48 4.57
N GLN A 402 -3.67 -6.21 4.49
CA GLN A 402 -4.35 -6.76 5.66
C GLN A 402 -3.44 -7.71 6.46
N ASN A 403 -2.66 -8.55 5.78
CA ASN A 403 -1.71 -9.46 6.43
C ASN A 403 -0.60 -8.69 7.15
N ILE A 404 0.00 -7.70 6.49
CA ILE A 404 1.07 -6.87 7.06
C ILE A 404 0.57 -6.12 8.31
N LEU A 405 -0.67 -5.60 8.27
CA LEU A 405 -1.23 -4.75 9.34
C LEU A 405 -2.09 -5.51 10.37
N ARG A 406 -2.18 -6.85 10.30
CA ARG A 406 -3.16 -7.64 11.05
C ARG A 406 -3.21 -7.31 12.54
N ASN A 407 -2.05 -7.18 13.18
CA ASN A 407 -1.89 -6.98 14.64
C ASN A 407 -1.18 -5.66 14.98
N ILE A 408 -1.34 -4.63 14.15
CA ILE A 408 -0.62 -3.36 14.29
C ILE A 408 -1.61 -2.21 14.36
N ASP A 409 -1.52 -1.39 15.40
CA ASP A 409 -2.13 -0.05 15.44
C ASP A 409 -1.08 0.99 15.08
N LEU A 410 -1.43 1.86 14.14
CA LEU A 410 -0.54 2.85 13.55
C LEU A 410 -0.76 4.22 14.20
N THR A 411 0.34 4.86 14.62
CA THR A 411 0.36 6.25 15.04
C THR A 411 0.84 7.10 13.87
N VAL A 412 0.08 8.12 13.50
CA VAL A 412 0.43 9.09 12.47
C VAL A 412 0.21 10.50 13.02
N ASP A 413 0.98 11.47 12.52
CA ASP A 413 0.83 12.86 12.96
C ASP A 413 -0.53 13.46 12.54
N SER A 414 -0.94 14.55 13.18
CA SER A 414 -2.26 15.16 12.93
C SER A 414 -2.43 15.68 11.49
N SER A 415 -1.35 16.07 10.81
CA SER A 415 -1.41 16.52 9.42
C SER A 415 -1.70 15.33 8.49
N ALA A 416 -0.99 14.23 8.69
CA ALA A 416 -1.19 12.96 8.02
C ALA A 416 -2.61 12.41 8.24
N GLN A 417 -3.16 12.52 9.46
CA GLN A 417 -4.57 12.16 9.72
C GLN A 417 -5.50 12.98 8.83
N GLY A 418 -5.35 14.31 8.81
CA GLY A 418 -6.17 15.19 7.99
C GLY A 418 -6.06 14.89 6.49
N GLU A 419 -4.85 14.59 6.00
CA GLU A 419 -4.63 14.21 4.60
C GLU A 419 -5.29 12.88 4.23
N LEU A 420 -5.15 11.83 5.06
CA LEU A 420 -5.78 10.53 4.82
C LEU A 420 -7.31 10.63 4.85
N VAL A 421 -7.88 11.36 5.81
CA VAL A 421 -9.32 11.60 5.89
C VAL A 421 -9.79 12.39 4.67
N SER A 422 -9.08 13.45 4.25
CA SER A 422 -9.43 14.22 3.05
C SER A 422 -9.39 13.36 1.78
N LYS A 423 -8.41 12.45 1.65
CA LYS A 423 -8.35 11.47 0.56
C LYS A 423 -9.54 10.52 0.58
N ALA A 424 -9.93 10.00 1.74
CA ALA A 424 -11.10 9.12 1.87
C ALA A 424 -12.40 9.86 1.53
N GLU A 425 -12.55 11.11 1.97
CA GLU A 425 -13.67 11.97 1.63
C GLU A 425 -13.77 12.16 0.11
N LYS A 426 -12.66 12.52 -0.54
CA LYS A 426 -12.58 12.70 -2.01
C LYS A 426 -12.89 11.42 -2.77
N LEU A 427 -12.41 10.27 -2.29
CA LEU A 427 -12.71 8.95 -2.87
C LEU A 427 -14.21 8.69 -2.87
N LEU A 428 -14.87 8.86 -1.72
CA LEU A 428 -16.31 8.60 -1.55
C LEU A 428 -17.16 9.59 -2.34
N ASN A 429 -16.85 10.89 -2.23
CA ASN A 429 -17.54 11.96 -2.95
C ASN A 429 -17.30 11.90 -4.47
N SER A 430 -16.23 11.22 -4.90
CA SER A 430 -16.00 10.97 -6.32
C SER A 430 -17.02 10.01 -6.94
N PHE A 431 -17.65 9.16 -6.12
CA PHE A 431 -18.61 8.17 -6.57
C PHE A 431 -20.05 8.61 -6.32
N ALA A 432 -20.34 9.13 -5.13
CA ALA A 432 -21.68 9.51 -4.72
C ALA A 432 -21.71 10.92 -4.17
N ARG A 433 -22.78 11.66 -4.50
CA ARG A 433 -23.06 12.96 -3.92
C ARG A 433 -24.53 13.11 -3.57
N GLU A 434 -24.80 13.98 -2.61
CA GLU A 434 -26.16 14.39 -2.32
C GLU A 434 -26.73 15.20 -3.50
N GLY A 435 -27.82 14.70 -4.06
CA GLY A 435 -28.58 15.34 -5.12
C GLY A 435 -29.61 16.33 -4.61
N PHE A 436 -30.37 16.89 -5.54
CA PHE A 436 -31.47 17.80 -5.23
C PHE A 436 -32.54 17.06 -4.39
N MET A 437 -33.09 17.73 -3.38
CA MET A 437 -34.06 17.15 -2.41
C MET A 437 -33.52 16.02 -1.52
N GLY A 438 -32.20 15.85 -1.37
CA GLY A 438 -31.62 14.89 -0.43
C GLY A 438 -31.54 13.45 -0.93
N PHE A 439 -31.80 13.21 -2.23
CA PHE A 439 -31.57 11.90 -2.84
C PHE A 439 -30.10 11.69 -3.16
N ASP A 440 -29.54 10.55 -2.77
CA ASP A 440 -28.16 10.20 -3.10
C ASP A 440 -28.06 9.82 -4.60
N MET A 441 -27.12 10.43 -5.33
CA MET A 441 -26.92 10.18 -6.77
C MET A 441 -25.48 9.72 -7.04
N THR A 442 -25.34 8.74 -7.91
CA THR A 442 -24.03 8.34 -8.45
C THR A 442 -23.52 9.40 -9.43
N GLU A 443 -22.21 9.59 -9.49
CA GLU A 443 -21.58 10.46 -10.49
C GLU A 443 -21.43 9.71 -11.83
N PRO A 444 -22.18 10.10 -12.89
CA PRO A 444 -22.20 9.35 -14.14
C PRO A 444 -20.84 9.26 -14.83
N LEU A 445 -19.98 10.28 -14.67
CA LEU A 445 -18.64 10.28 -15.26
C LEU A 445 -17.76 9.17 -14.68
N LEU A 446 -17.82 8.95 -13.36
CA LEU A 446 -17.04 7.89 -12.72
C LEU A 446 -17.64 6.53 -13.02
N VAL A 447 -18.97 6.38 -12.94
CA VAL A 447 -19.67 5.12 -13.25
C VAL A 447 -19.35 4.65 -14.67
N ALA A 448 -19.35 5.55 -15.64
CA ALA A 448 -18.98 5.22 -17.03
C ALA A 448 -17.52 4.76 -17.15
N GLN A 449 -16.61 5.25 -16.31
CA GLN A 449 -15.21 4.79 -16.30
C GLN A 449 -15.06 3.43 -15.59
N LEU A 450 -15.83 3.20 -14.52
CA LEU A 450 -15.84 1.95 -13.75
C LEU A 450 -16.42 0.76 -14.50
N SER A 451 -17.03 0.95 -15.68
CA SER A 451 -17.35 -0.18 -16.56
C SER A 451 -16.09 -0.86 -17.13
N ASN A 452 -14.92 -0.21 -17.05
CA ASN A 452 -13.65 -0.84 -17.33
C ASN A 452 -13.21 -1.70 -16.12
N TYR A 453 -13.18 -3.03 -16.30
CA TYR A 453 -12.83 -3.97 -15.23
C TYR A 453 -11.52 -3.65 -14.52
N ARG A 454 -10.47 -3.25 -15.25
CA ARG A 454 -9.15 -2.96 -14.63
C ARG A 454 -9.16 -1.68 -13.82
N PHE A 455 -9.89 -0.67 -14.27
CA PHE A 455 -10.08 0.53 -13.45
C PHE A 455 -10.97 0.27 -12.24
N GLN A 456 -12.02 -0.55 -12.41
CA GLN A 456 -12.88 -0.98 -11.31
C GLN A 456 -12.08 -1.71 -10.23
N ASP A 457 -11.25 -2.69 -10.61
CA ASP A 457 -10.39 -3.46 -9.69
C ASP A 457 -9.39 -2.57 -8.94
N ASN A 458 -8.77 -1.61 -9.63
CA ASN A 458 -7.91 -0.62 -8.99
C ASN A 458 -8.68 0.28 -8.01
N PHE A 459 -9.88 0.73 -8.39
CA PHE A 459 -10.71 1.59 -7.55
C PHE A 459 -11.19 0.87 -6.29
N THR A 460 -11.67 -0.37 -6.41
CA THR A 460 -12.11 -1.18 -5.27
C THR A 460 -10.95 -1.57 -4.37
N SER A 461 -9.76 -1.86 -4.94
CA SER A 461 -8.53 -2.08 -4.17
C SER A 461 -8.13 -0.84 -3.37
N ILE A 462 -8.13 0.35 -3.98
CA ILE A 462 -7.88 1.62 -3.28
C ILE A 462 -8.89 1.84 -2.15
N PHE A 463 -10.18 1.56 -2.39
CA PHE A 463 -11.22 1.64 -1.37
C PHE A 463 -10.93 0.70 -0.20
N SER A 464 -10.70 -0.58 -0.50
CA SER A 464 -10.44 -1.63 0.50
C SER A 464 -9.20 -1.30 1.34
N ASN A 465 -8.13 -0.88 0.69
CA ASN A 465 -6.89 -0.49 1.35
C ASN A 465 -7.03 0.77 2.19
N MET A 466 -7.77 1.77 1.71
CA MET A 466 -8.03 3.00 2.45
C MET A 466 -8.69 2.68 3.79
N PHE A 467 -9.76 1.89 3.79
CA PHE A 467 -10.45 1.52 5.02
C PHE A 467 -9.67 0.53 5.88
N THR A 468 -8.85 -0.34 5.27
CA THR A 468 -7.87 -1.15 6.00
C THR A 468 -6.94 -0.24 6.81
N VAL A 469 -6.31 0.76 6.18
CA VAL A 469 -5.39 1.70 6.85
C VAL A 469 -6.10 2.54 7.92
N LEU A 470 -7.25 3.16 7.59
CA LEU A 470 -7.98 4.00 8.54
C LEU A 470 -8.47 3.22 9.77
N SER A 471 -8.79 1.93 9.62
CA SER A 471 -9.14 1.05 10.76
C SER A 471 -7.96 0.80 11.71
N LYS A 472 -6.71 0.98 11.26
CA LYS A 472 -5.51 0.79 12.08
C LYS A 472 -5.02 2.07 12.75
N ILE A 473 -5.55 3.22 12.38
CA ILE A 473 -5.16 4.51 12.95
C ILE A 473 -6.18 4.91 14.03
N ASP A 474 -5.69 5.46 15.14
CA ASP A 474 -6.54 6.18 16.09
C ASP A 474 -6.74 7.62 15.60
N LEU A 475 -7.98 7.96 15.26
CA LEU A 475 -8.32 9.19 14.56
C LEU A 475 -9.18 10.06 15.48
N HIS A 476 -8.86 11.35 15.54
CA HIS A 476 -9.65 12.29 16.34
C HIS A 476 -11.08 12.43 15.77
N THR A 477 -12.11 12.28 16.61
CA THR A 477 -13.52 12.23 16.18
C THR A 477 -13.92 13.44 15.34
N ASP A 478 -13.46 14.64 15.71
CA ASP A 478 -13.76 15.88 14.97
C ASP A 478 -13.22 15.86 13.53
N HIS A 479 -12.06 15.24 13.30
CA HIS A 479 -11.49 15.12 11.96
C HIS A 479 -12.29 14.12 11.11
N VAL A 480 -12.71 12.99 11.70
CA VAL A 480 -13.34 11.89 10.96
C VAL A 480 -14.84 12.11 10.74
N ALA A 481 -15.47 12.98 11.54
CA ALA A 481 -16.91 13.26 11.43
C ALA A 481 -17.34 13.66 10.01
N ILE A 482 -16.44 14.28 9.23
CA ILE A 482 -16.69 14.67 7.83
C ILE A 482 -16.97 13.46 6.92
N LEU A 483 -16.54 12.24 7.30
CA LEU A 483 -16.75 11.02 6.51
C LEU A 483 -18.14 10.41 6.70
N ALA A 484 -18.90 10.76 7.74
CA ALA A 484 -20.18 10.10 8.04
C ALA A 484 -21.19 10.20 6.88
N ARG A 485 -21.34 11.40 6.30
CA ARG A 485 -22.27 11.63 5.18
C ARG A 485 -21.75 11.05 3.84
N PRO A 486 -20.47 11.23 3.46
CA PRO A 486 -19.89 10.56 2.29
C PRO A 486 -20.03 9.02 2.34
N ILE A 487 -19.74 8.39 3.49
CA ILE A 487 -19.90 6.93 3.65
C ILE A 487 -21.35 6.52 3.43
N LEU A 488 -22.29 7.23 4.06
CA LEU A 488 -23.73 6.94 3.92
C LEU A 488 -24.18 7.04 2.45
N SER A 489 -23.80 8.12 1.77
CA SER A 489 -24.18 8.36 0.37
C SER A 489 -23.55 7.32 -0.56
N PHE A 490 -22.29 6.97 -0.33
CA PHE A 490 -21.57 5.95 -1.07
C PHE A 490 -22.21 4.58 -0.91
N VAL A 491 -22.40 4.09 0.32
CA VAL A 491 -22.97 2.77 0.59
C VAL A 491 -24.36 2.65 -0.02
N LYS A 492 -25.19 3.69 0.05
CA LYS A 492 -26.56 3.67 -0.49
C LYS A 492 -26.63 3.56 -2.02
N THR A 493 -25.54 3.88 -2.72
CA THR A 493 -25.52 3.99 -4.18
C THR A 493 -24.52 3.04 -4.85
N GLU A 494 -23.60 2.44 -4.09
CA GLU A 494 -22.59 1.54 -4.64
C GLU A 494 -23.20 0.22 -5.13
N ASN A 495 -22.67 -0.27 -6.25
CA ASN A 495 -22.94 -1.61 -6.77
C ASN A 495 -21.66 -2.33 -7.23
N ILE A 496 -20.49 -1.75 -6.94
CA ILE A 496 -19.19 -2.22 -7.43
C ILE A 496 -18.42 -3.01 -6.38
N LEU A 497 -18.76 -2.87 -5.09
CA LEU A 497 -18.00 -3.47 -4.02
C LEU A 497 -18.36 -4.94 -3.82
N SER A 498 -17.34 -5.72 -3.46
CA SER A 498 -17.50 -7.09 -2.99
C SER A 498 -17.70 -7.14 -1.47
N TRP A 499 -18.01 -8.34 -0.95
CA TRP A 499 -18.14 -8.58 0.49
C TRP A 499 -16.83 -8.32 1.26
N THR A 500 -15.66 -8.51 0.63
CA THR A 500 -14.36 -8.24 1.27
C THR A 500 -14.11 -6.74 1.41
N ASP A 501 -14.54 -5.92 0.46
CA ASP A 501 -14.36 -4.47 0.52
C ASP A 501 -15.25 -3.86 1.62
N LEU A 502 -16.50 -4.32 1.70
CA LEU A 502 -17.44 -3.90 2.74
C LEU A 502 -17.05 -4.37 4.13
N LYS A 503 -16.31 -5.49 4.24
CA LYS A 503 -15.74 -5.93 5.51
C LYS A 503 -14.72 -4.92 6.04
N GLU A 504 -13.84 -4.37 5.19
CA GLU A 504 -12.85 -3.38 5.63
C GLU A 504 -13.50 -2.05 6.03
N LEU A 505 -14.52 -1.60 5.30
CA LEU A 505 -15.38 -0.48 5.74
C LEU A 505 -16.04 -0.80 7.10
N GLY A 506 -16.54 -2.02 7.28
CA GLY A 506 -17.11 -2.49 8.52
C GLY A 506 -16.14 -2.36 9.70
N LEU A 507 -14.88 -2.79 9.54
CA LEU A 507 -13.85 -2.64 10.58
C LEU A 507 -13.58 -1.18 10.95
N PHE A 508 -13.57 -0.29 9.96
CA PHE A 508 -13.50 1.15 10.21
C PHE A 508 -14.71 1.64 11.04
N ILE A 509 -15.93 1.22 10.70
CA ILE A 509 -17.16 1.59 11.44
C ILE A 509 -17.14 1.01 12.87
N GLU A 510 -16.64 -0.21 13.08
CA GLU A 510 -16.49 -0.80 14.43
C GLU A 510 -15.58 0.07 15.32
N LYS A 511 -14.49 0.60 14.76
CA LYS A 511 -13.52 1.42 15.49
C LYS A 511 -14.00 2.85 15.70
N HIS A 512 -14.52 3.48 14.64
CA HIS A 512 -14.82 4.92 14.55
C HIS A 512 -16.31 5.25 14.45
N GLY A 513 -17.19 4.30 14.74
CA GLY A 513 -18.66 4.42 14.56
C GLY A 513 -19.34 5.56 15.34
N ALA A 514 -18.67 6.15 16.34
CA ALA A 514 -19.13 7.34 17.05
C ALA A 514 -19.40 8.54 16.12
N ILE A 515 -18.81 8.57 14.91
CA ILE A 515 -19.04 9.63 13.94
C ILE A 515 -20.46 9.64 13.36
N PHE A 516 -21.18 8.51 13.38
CA PHE A 516 -22.52 8.39 12.80
C PHE A 516 -23.57 8.63 13.86
N LYS A 517 -24.55 9.50 13.60
CA LYS A 517 -25.75 9.62 14.43
C LYS A 517 -26.60 8.34 14.34
N PRO A 518 -27.42 8.00 15.36
CA PRO A 518 -28.22 6.77 15.36
C PRO A 518 -29.08 6.56 14.11
N PHE A 519 -29.73 7.62 13.60
CA PHE A 519 -30.54 7.52 12.38
C PHE A 519 -29.70 7.19 11.13
N GLN A 520 -28.43 7.63 11.08
CA GLN A 520 -27.54 7.33 9.95
C GLN A 520 -27.12 5.86 9.99
N VAL A 521 -26.88 5.31 11.19
CA VAL A 521 -26.64 3.87 11.35
C VAL A 521 -27.87 3.06 10.94
N LEU A 522 -29.08 3.53 11.28
CA LEU A 522 -30.33 2.90 10.84
C LEU A 522 -30.51 2.93 9.31
N GLU A 523 -30.16 4.04 8.64
CA GLU A 523 -30.16 4.10 7.17
C GLU A 523 -29.20 3.08 6.55
N LEU A 524 -28.00 2.93 7.10
CA LEU A 524 -27.02 1.91 6.66
C LEU A 524 -27.57 0.50 6.85
N PHE A 525 -28.20 0.20 8.00
CA PHE A 525 -28.85 -1.07 8.22
C PHE A 525 -29.95 -1.34 7.21
N ASN A 526 -30.83 -0.37 6.98
CA ASN A 526 -31.93 -0.51 6.04
C ASN A 526 -31.42 -0.77 4.62
N HIS A 527 -30.38 -0.07 4.18
CA HIS A 527 -29.77 -0.34 2.89
C HIS A 527 -29.16 -1.75 2.82
N ALA A 528 -28.32 -2.11 3.80
CA ALA A 528 -27.64 -3.41 3.83
C ALA A 528 -28.64 -4.59 3.87
N ILE A 529 -29.68 -4.49 4.69
CA ILE A 529 -30.70 -5.54 4.84
C ILE A 529 -31.57 -5.62 3.58
N ASN A 530 -32.07 -4.50 3.06
CA ASN A 530 -32.96 -4.51 1.89
C ASN A 530 -32.27 -5.03 0.62
N ASN A 531 -30.94 -4.92 0.53
CA ASN A 531 -30.14 -5.45 -0.59
C ASN A 531 -29.43 -6.77 -0.24
N SER A 532 -29.75 -7.39 0.91
CA SER A 532 -29.34 -8.77 1.20
C SER A 532 -30.41 -9.73 0.68
N SER A 533 -29.99 -10.91 0.23
CA SER A 533 -30.89 -11.98 -0.20
C SER A 533 -30.32 -13.35 0.19
N TYR A 534 -31.16 -14.39 0.17
CA TYR A 534 -30.74 -15.73 0.57
C TYR A 534 -29.60 -16.25 -0.30
N GLY A 535 -28.50 -16.65 0.35
CA GLY A 535 -27.28 -17.11 -0.31
C GLY A 535 -26.32 -16.00 -0.75
N GLU A 536 -26.71 -14.73 -0.69
CA GLU A 536 -25.84 -13.59 -0.98
C GLU A 536 -25.22 -13.01 0.29
N HIS A 537 -23.89 -13.05 0.39
CA HIS A 537 -23.16 -12.62 1.58
C HIS A 537 -22.54 -11.24 1.49
N LYS A 538 -22.88 -10.44 0.46
CA LYS A 538 -22.28 -9.11 0.21
C LYS A 538 -22.25 -8.22 1.46
N TYR A 539 -23.39 -8.09 2.14
CA TYR A 539 -23.54 -7.16 3.26
C TYR A 539 -23.37 -7.78 4.65
N HIS A 540 -23.15 -9.10 4.77
CA HIS A 540 -23.13 -9.78 6.08
C HIS A 540 -22.09 -9.21 7.05
N SER A 541 -20.87 -8.99 6.57
CA SER A 541 -19.79 -8.38 7.39
C SER A 541 -20.13 -6.96 7.81
N LEU A 542 -20.71 -6.16 6.91
CA LEU A 542 -21.13 -4.80 7.22
C LEU A 542 -22.23 -4.78 8.28
N ILE A 543 -23.25 -5.64 8.17
CA ILE A 543 -24.33 -5.77 9.16
C ILE A 543 -23.74 -6.12 10.54
N ARG A 544 -22.84 -7.09 10.62
CA ARG A 544 -22.13 -7.45 11.86
C ARG A 544 -21.39 -6.26 12.45
N SER A 545 -20.64 -5.54 11.63
CA SER A 545 -19.87 -4.38 12.07
C SER A 545 -20.75 -3.23 12.55
N LEU A 546 -21.85 -2.95 11.85
CA LEU A 546 -22.85 -1.97 12.28
C LEU A 546 -23.46 -2.35 13.63
N CYS A 547 -23.75 -3.62 13.86
CA CYS A 547 -24.29 -4.08 15.14
C CYS A 547 -23.32 -3.86 16.30
N LYS A 548 -22.05 -4.24 16.11
CA LYS A 548 -21.01 -4.02 17.12
C LYS A 548 -20.78 -2.53 17.39
N ALA A 549 -20.73 -1.72 16.33
CA ALA A 549 -20.59 -0.27 16.47
C ALA A 549 -21.78 0.33 17.22
N TYR A 550 -23.01 -0.05 16.87
CA TYR A 550 -24.22 0.44 17.54
C TYR A 550 -24.24 0.05 19.02
N ARG A 551 -23.94 -1.21 19.35
CA ARG A 551 -23.82 -1.67 20.75
C ARG A 551 -22.74 -0.91 21.53
N LYS A 552 -21.61 -0.59 20.89
CA LYS A 552 -20.48 0.12 21.51
C LYS A 552 -20.77 1.59 21.76
N PHE A 553 -21.36 2.30 20.80
CA PHE A 553 -21.52 3.76 20.84
C PHE A 553 -22.92 4.21 21.27
N TYR A 554 -23.91 3.31 21.22
CA TYR A 554 -25.30 3.56 21.61
C TYR A 554 -25.84 2.42 22.52
N PRO A 555 -25.14 2.05 23.62
CA PRO A 555 -25.47 0.88 24.42
C PRO A 555 -26.88 0.92 25.03
N ASP A 556 -27.40 2.11 25.33
CA ASP A 556 -28.71 2.31 25.96
C ASP A 556 -29.87 2.46 24.96
N ARG A 557 -29.60 2.30 23.65
CA ARG A 557 -30.62 2.45 22.60
C ARG A 557 -30.90 1.13 21.92
N VAL A 558 -32.17 0.90 21.64
CA VAL A 558 -32.63 -0.13 20.70
C VAL A 558 -32.87 0.50 19.32
N LEU A 559 -32.89 -0.31 18.27
CA LEU A 559 -33.27 0.11 16.93
C LEU A 559 -34.74 0.53 16.92
N GLU A 560 -35.01 1.73 16.42
CA GLU A 560 -36.36 2.30 16.37
C GLU A 560 -37.26 1.59 15.33
N ASP A 561 -36.66 1.07 14.25
CA ASP A 561 -37.40 0.39 13.19
C ASP A 561 -37.72 -1.07 13.55
N LYS A 562 -38.92 -1.28 14.11
CA LYS A 562 -39.44 -2.61 14.48
C LYS A 562 -39.61 -3.56 13.29
N SER A 563 -39.71 -3.04 12.07
CA SER A 563 -39.90 -3.84 10.87
C SER A 563 -38.59 -4.35 10.26
N LEU A 564 -37.45 -3.83 10.73
CA LEU A 564 -36.11 -4.22 10.25
C LEU A 564 -35.81 -5.70 10.48
N VAL A 565 -36.11 -6.23 11.67
CA VAL A 565 -35.93 -7.66 11.98
C VAL A 565 -36.78 -8.54 11.07
N HIS A 566 -38.01 -8.13 10.80
CA HIS A 566 -38.92 -8.85 9.89
C HIS A 566 -38.35 -8.94 8.48
N ARG A 567 -37.85 -7.82 7.95
CA ARG A 567 -37.21 -7.78 6.63
C ARG A 567 -35.95 -8.62 6.59
N ALA A 568 -35.09 -8.51 7.60
CA ALA A 568 -33.85 -9.28 7.68
C ALA A 568 -34.11 -10.79 7.66
N ILE A 569 -35.05 -11.26 8.48
CA ILE A 569 -35.46 -12.66 8.50
C ILE A 569 -36.03 -13.07 7.14
N ALA A 570 -36.95 -12.30 6.58
CA ALA A 570 -37.57 -12.61 5.28
C ALA A 570 -36.52 -12.70 4.15
N ASN A 571 -35.55 -11.78 4.12
CA ASN A 571 -34.48 -11.76 3.13
C ASN A 571 -33.49 -12.92 3.31
N SER A 572 -33.46 -13.54 4.49
CA SER A 572 -32.65 -14.74 4.76
C SER A 572 -33.38 -16.05 4.42
N MET A 573 -34.60 -16.02 3.88
CA MET A 573 -35.38 -17.23 3.59
C MET A 573 -35.15 -17.78 2.17
N ASP A 574 -35.04 -19.10 2.06
CA ASP A 574 -35.06 -19.81 0.79
C ASP A 574 -36.47 -19.83 0.16
N SER A 575 -36.60 -20.42 -1.04
CA SER A 575 -37.88 -20.58 -1.72
C SER A 575 -38.90 -21.47 -0.98
N ASN A 576 -38.47 -22.22 0.03
CA ASN A 576 -39.31 -23.05 0.88
C ASN A 576 -39.66 -22.36 2.22
N GLY A 577 -39.26 -21.10 2.42
CA GLY A 577 -39.48 -20.35 3.65
C GLY A 577 -38.54 -20.72 4.80
N LYS A 578 -37.44 -21.42 4.54
CA LYS A 578 -36.42 -21.75 5.55
C LYS A 578 -35.38 -20.64 5.62
N ALA A 579 -35.25 -20.01 6.79
CA ALA A 579 -34.28 -18.95 7.02
C ALA A 579 -32.85 -19.47 7.25
N ASP A 580 -31.83 -18.73 6.80
CA ASP A 580 -30.44 -18.78 7.28
C ASP A 580 -30.12 -17.51 8.10
N PRO A 581 -30.43 -17.51 9.41
CA PRO A 581 -30.28 -16.33 10.27
C PRO A 581 -28.88 -16.15 10.86
N LYS A 582 -27.86 -16.95 10.48
CA LYS A 582 -26.53 -16.94 11.15
C LYS A 582 -25.94 -15.53 11.26
N HIS A 583 -25.99 -14.77 10.17
CA HIS A 583 -25.43 -13.42 10.08
C HIS A 583 -26.24 -12.36 10.86
N LEU A 584 -27.47 -12.68 11.25
CA LEU A 584 -28.39 -11.79 11.97
C LEU A 584 -28.21 -11.86 13.49
N ILE A 585 -27.41 -12.80 13.99
CA ILE A 585 -27.19 -13.00 15.43
C ILE A 585 -26.82 -11.71 16.17
N PHE A 586 -26.03 -10.84 15.54
CA PHE A 586 -25.57 -9.59 16.14
C PHE A 586 -26.69 -8.56 16.35
N LEU A 587 -27.82 -8.68 15.64
CA LEU A 587 -28.97 -7.81 15.84
C LEU A 587 -29.59 -8.01 17.23
N TYR A 588 -29.43 -9.18 17.86
CA TYR A 588 -30.11 -9.55 19.11
C TYR A 588 -29.93 -8.52 20.24
N HIS A 589 -28.72 -7.94 20.38
CA HIS A 589 -28.44 -6.99 21.45
C HIS A 589 -28.91 -5.57 21.19
N ILE A 590 -29.33 -5.26 19.96
CA ILE A 590 -29.66 -3.89 19.56
C ILE A 590 -31.13 -3.73 19.15
N VAL A 591 -31.94 -4.78 19.26
CA VAL A 591 -33.38 -4.76 18.94
C VAL A 591 -34.23 -4.79 20.21
N ASP A 592 -35.51 -4.47 20.06
CA ASP A 592 -36.49 -4.58 21.14
C ASP A 592 -36.83 -6.05 21.46
N ASP A 593 -37.59 -6.27 22.54
CA ASP A 593 -37.85 -7.62 23.03
C ASP A 593 -38.69 -8.47 22.06
N ASP A 594 -39.59 -7.87 21.28
CA ASP A 594 -40.29 -8.58 20.20
C ASP A 594 -39.31 -9.03 19.10
N GLY A 595 -38.38 -8.15 18.70
CA GLY A 595 -37.30 -8.49 17.79
C GLY A 595 -36.41 -9.64 18.30
N LYS A 596 -36.04 -9.61 19.59
CA LYS A 596 -35.25 -10.69 20.23
C LYS A 596 -35.95 -12.02 20.17
N VAL A 597 -37.24 -12.06 20.55
CA VAL A 597 -38.06 -13.29 20.51
C VAL A 597 -38.12 -13.86 19.10
N ARG A 598 -38.29 -13.02 18.08
CA ARG A 598 -38.32 -13.46 16.67
C ARG A 598 -36.98 -14.01 16.20
N LEU A 599 -35.89 -13.27 16.43
CA LEU A 599 -34.55 -13.73 16.05
C LEU A 599 -34.20 -15.05 16.72
N LEU A 600 -34.45 -15.17 18.03
CA LEU A 600 -34.16 -16.38 18.79
C LEU A 600 -34.98 -17.57 18.27
N ARG A 601 -36.25 -17.37 17.92
CA ARG A 601 -37.08 -18.43 17.32
C ARG A 601 -36.48 -18.96 16.02
N GLU A 602 -36.07 -18.07 15.11
CA GLU A 602 -35.49 -18.50 13.83
C GLU A 602 -34.10 -19.14 14.01
N LEU A 603 -33.26 -18.59 14.89
CA LEU A 603 -31.96 -19.19 15.25
C LEU A 603 -32.13 -20.60 15.83
N ASN A 604 -33.12 -20.80 16.70
CA ASN A 604 -33.44 -22.10 17.28
C ASN A 604 -33.98 -23.08 16.24
N ALA A 605 -34.87 -22.63 15.36
CA ALA A 605 -35.35 -23.44 14.25
C ALA A 605 -34.19 -23.85 13.33
N TYR A 606 -33.25 -22.96 13.05
CA TYR A 606 -32.06 -23.27 12.26
C TYR A 606 -31.17 -24.31 12.96
N LEU A 607 -30.80 -24.09 14.24
CA LEU A 607 -29.98 -25.04 15.00
C LEU A 607 -30.63 -26.42 15.16
N THR A 608 -31.97 -26.47 15.26
CA THR A 608 -32.71 -27.74 15.36
C THR A 608 -32.68 -28.54 14.06
N ASN A 609 -32.78 -27.85 12.92
CA ASN A 609 -32.86 -28.51 11.61
C ASN A 609 -31.50 -28.75 10.96
N ASN A 610 -30.53 -27.86 11.21
CA ASN A 610 -29.20 -27.85 10.59
C ASN A 610 -28.18 -27.38 11.64
N PHE A 611 -27.88 -28.25 12.62
CA PHE A 611 -26.99 -27.89 13.73
C PHE A 611 -25.67 -27.31 13.22
N ASN A 612 -25.29 -26.16 13.76
CA ASN A 612 -24.08 -25.45 13.42
C ASN A 612 -23.37 -25.07 14.72
N ASP A 613 -22.22 -25.72 14.96
CA ASP A 613 -21.43 -25.55 16.18
C ASP A 613 -20.90 -24.12 16.32
N PHE A 614 -20.41 -23.53 15.23
CA PHE A 614 -19.95 -22.14 15.22
C PHE A 614 -21.04 -21.15 15.61
N LEU A 615 -22.27 -21.35 15.12
CA LEU A 615 -23.41 -20.50 15.48
C LEU A 615 -23.74 -20.63 16.97
N LEU A 616 -23.81 -21.85 17.50
CA LEU A 616 -24.09 -22.05 18.93
C LEU A 616 -23.00 -21.40 19.79
N ILE A 617 -21.73 -21.60 19.45
CA ILE A 617 -20.59 -20.99 20.15
C ILE A 617 -20.69 -19.46 20.10
N GLU A 618 -21.05 -18.88 18.97
CA GLU A 618 -21.24 -17.43 18.84
C GLU A 618 -22.45 -16.93 19.66
N MET A 619 -23.55 -17.69 19.73
CA MET A 619 -24.70 -17.39 20.59
C MET A 619 -24.35 -17.43 22.08
N LEU A 620 -23.51 -18.38 22.49
CA LEU A 620 -23.01 -18.48 23.86
C LEU A 620 -22.06 -17.32 24.18
N ALA A 621 -21.10 -17.02 23.30
CA ALA A 621 -20.13 -15.94 23.48
C ALA A 621 -20.78 -14.54 23.51
N LEU A 622 -21.97 -14.41 22.93
CA LEU A 622 -22.78 -13.19 22.96
C LEU A 622 -23.77 -13.17 24.13
N ASP A 623 -23.82 -14.20 24.99
CA ASP A 623 -24.81 -14.32 26.07
C ASP A 623 -26.28 -14.29 25.57
N ILE A 624 -26.53 -14.84 24.37
CA ILE A 624 -27.88 -14.97 23.81
C ILE A 624 -28.58 -16.19 24.41
N VAL A 625 -27.81 -17.26 24.61
CA VAL A 625 -28.26 -18.54 25.17
C VAL A 625 -27.24 -19.05 26.17
N THR A 626 -27.63 -20.05 26.95
CA THR A 626 -26.76 -20.81 27.83
C THR A 626 -26.75 -22.28 27.41
N LEU A 627 -25.68 -23.00 27.71
CA LEU A 627 -25.66 -24.46 27.57
C LEU A 627 -26.43 -25.11 28.74
N ASP A 628 -27.75 -25.04 28.65
CA ASP A 628 -28.71 -25.58 29.61
C ASP A 628 -29.34 -26.90 29.12
N GLU A 629 -30.41 -27.35 29.78
CA GLU A 629 -31.18 -28.54 29.40
C GLU A 629 -31.78 -28.47 27.99
N THR A 630 -31.82 -27.30 27.35
CA THR A 630 -32.31 -27.13 25.98
C THR A 630 -31.21 -27.37 24.96
N TYR A 631 -30.10 -26.63 25.06
CA TYR A 631 -29.05 -26.64 24.04
C TYR A 631 -28.00 -27.72 24.23
N LEU A 632 -27.71 -28.12 25.47
CA LEU A 632 -26.72 -29.15 25.75
C LEU A 632 -27.09 -30.49 25.12
N PRO A 633 -28.34 -31.01 25.25
CA PRO A 633 -28.69 -32.27 24.59
C PRO A 633 -28.64 -32.21 23.06
N ILE A 634 -29.00 -31.07 22.46
CA ILE A 634 -28.91 -30.87 21.01
C ILE A 634 -27.44 -30.94 20.57
N TYR A 635 -26.56 -30.25 21.30
CA TYR A 635 -25.13 -30.24 20.98
C TYR A 635 -24.50 -31.63 21.13
N LEU A 636 -24.78 -32.34 22.24
CA LEU A 636 -24.30 -33.69 22.48
C LEU A 636 -24.73 -34.67 21.38
N ARG A 637 -26.01 -34.63 20.96
CA ARG A 637 -26.51 -35.49 19.88
C ARG A 637 -25.84 -35.18 18.55
N SER A 638 -25.67 -33.91 18.21
CA SER A 638 -24.99 -33.52 16.97
C SER A 638 -23.53 -33.95 16.97
N VAL A 639 -22.81 -33.76 18.08
CA VAL A 639 -21.43 -34.23 18.23
C VAL A 639 -21.37 -35.74 18.09
N ASN A 640 -22.27 -36.48 18.73
CA ASN A 640 -22.30 -37.93 18.62
C ASN A 640 -22.47 -38.42 17.18
N GLN A 641 -23.33 -37.76 16.41
CA GLN A 641 -23.58 -38.10 15.00
C GLN A 641 -22.40 -37.77 14.07
N SER A 642 -21.54 -36.81 14.44
CA SER A 642 -20.53 -36.25 13.54
C SER A 642 -19.08 -36.41 13.99
N LYS A 643 -18.80 -36.87 15.22
CA LYS A 643 -17.44 -36.93 15.80
C LYS A 643 -16.44 -37.81 15.04
N GLY A 644 -16.90 -38.87 14.35
CA GLY A 644 -16.01 -39.78 13.61
C GLY A 644 -14.83 -40.30 14.46
N GLN A 645 -13.65 -40.49 13.84
CA GLN A 645 -12.40 -40.64 14.60
C GLN A 645 -11.87 -39.23 14.94
N GLY A 646 -11.94 -38.82 16.21
CA GLY A 646 -11.52 -37.49 16.66
C GLY A 646 -10.00 -37.35 16.83
N PHE A 647 -9.47 -37.94 17.91
CA PHE A 647 -8.05 -37.87 18.27
C PHE A 647 -7.22 -38.97 17.59
N GLY A 648 -6.17 -38.57 16.88
CA GLY A 648 -5.25 -39.44 16.14
C GLY A 648 -3.93 -39.74 16.86
N GLY A 649 -3.67 -39.11 18.01
CA GLY A 649 -2.41 -39.20 18.76
C GLY A 649 -1.60 -37.90 18.72
N ILE A 650 -0.32 -37.98 19.05
CA ILE A 650 0.62 -36.84 19.00
C ILE A 650 1.59 -37.03 17.82
N ALA A 651 1.70 -36.02 16.97
CA ALA A 651 2.64 -35.97 15.86
C ALA A 651 3.47 -34.68 15.92
N ASN A 652 4.81 -34.80 15.92
CA ASN A 652 5.75 -33.68 16.02
C ASN A 652 5.48 -32.73 17.22
N GLY A 653 5.14 -33.31 18.38
CA GLY A 653 4.87 -32.54 19.61
C GLY A 653 3.54 -31.78 19.60
N LYS A 654 2.61 -32.12 18.70
CA LYS A 654 1.26 -31.53 18.64
C LYS A 654 0.21 -32.61 18.54
N ALA A 655 -0.97 -32.34 19.10
CA ALA A 655 -2.11 -33.22 18.92
C ALA A 655 -2.57 -33.25 17.47
N ASP A 656 -2.71 -34.46 16.92
CA ASP A 656 -3.28 -34.70 15.61
C ASP A 656 -4.76 -35.03 15.78
N PHE A 657 -5.62 -34.17 15.21
CA PHE A 657 -7.08 -34.38 15.21
C PHE A 657 -7.54 -34.64 13.80
N LYS A 658 -8.06 -35.85 13.55
CA LYS A 658 -8.71 -36.19 12.27
C LYS A 658 -10.08 -35.52 12.15
N ASN A 659 -10.71 -35.21 13.29
CA ASN A 659 -11.94 -34.44 13.38
C ASN A 659 -11.94 -33.58 14.66
N VAL A 660 -12.28 -32.29 14.53
CA VAL A 660 -12.24 -31.31 15.62
C VAL A 660 -13.56 -31.17 16.39
N ILE A 661 -14.63 -31.85 15.98
CA ILE A 661 -15.97 -31.69 16.58
C ILE A 661 -15.98 -32.06 18.07
N MET A 662 -15.30 -33.17 18.43
CA MET A 662 -15.25 -33.61 19.82
C MET A 662 -14.40 -32.70 20.70
N ILE A 663 -13.24 -32.25 20.22
CA ILE A 663 -12.39 -31.34 21.00
C ILE A 663 -13.05 -29.98 21.20
N ASN A 664 -13.82 -29.50 20.22
CA ASN A 664 -14.64 -28.29 20.37
C ASN A 664 -15.68 -28.44 21.49
N LEU A 665 -16.40 -29.58 21.55
CA LEU A 665 -17.34 -29.86 22.65
C LEU A 665 -16.61 -29.86 24.00
N ILE A 666 -15.49 -30.58 24.11
CA ILE A 666 -14.66 -30.62 25.32
C ILE A 666 -14.31 -29.19 25.75
N TYR A 667 -13.82 -28.35 24.85
CA TYR A 667 -13.49 -26.97 25.16
C TYR A 667 -14.70 -26.19 25.69
N GLN A 668 -15.89 -26.38 25.13
CA GLN A 668 -17.11 -25.72 25.65
C GLN A 668 -17.51 -26.25 27.03
N LEU A 669 -17.45 -27.56 27.28
CA LEU A 669 -17.79 -28.13 28.59
C LEU A 669 -16.89 -27.55 29.69
N TYR A 670 -15.59 -27.40 29.41
CA TYR A 670 -14.66 -26.78 30.36
C TYR A 670 -14.84 -25.27 30.43
N ALA A 671 -15.02 -24.56 29.31
CA ALA A 671 -15.22 -23.11 29.34
C ALA A 671 -16.46 -22.70 30.17
N TYR A 672 -17.54 -23.48 30.10
CA TYR A 672 -18.81 -23.20 30.78
C TYR A 672 -19.02 -23.98 32.09
N ASN A 673 -18.01 -24.68 32.62
CA ASN A 673 -18.10 -25.45 33.86
C ASN A 673 -19.21 -26.53 33.88
N ILE A 674 -19.40 -27.23 32.76
CA ILE A 674 -20.46 -28.24 32.61
C ILE A 674 -19.89 -29.61 32.97
N CYS A 675 -20.48 -30.25 33.98
CA CYS A 675 -20.26 -31.66 34.29
C CYS A 675 -21.44 -32.48 33.75
N LEU A 676 -21.16 -33.38 32.81
CA LEU A 676 -22.18 -34.25 32.25
C LEU A 676 -22.62 -35.30 33.28
N ASN A 677 -23.92 -35.46 33.45
CA ASN A 677 -24.47 -36.56 34.26
C ASN A 677 -24.48 -37.89 33.46
N GLU A 678 -24.85 -39.00 34.11
CA GLU A 678 -24.86 -40.33 33.48
C GLU A 678 -25.77 -40.39 32.24
N GLU A 679 -26.94 -39.74 32.29
CA GLU A 679 -27.88 -39.68 31.16
C GLU A 679 -27.28 -38.93 29.96
N GLN A 680 -26.64 -37.78 30.21
CA GLN A 680 -26.00 -36.97 29.18
C GLN A 680 -24.76 -37.64 28.59
N LEU A 681 -23.95 -38.31 29.43
CA LEU A 681 -22.81 -39.11 28.97
C LEU A 681 -23.27 -40.26 28.08
N SER A 682 -24.41 -40.88 28.38
CA SER A 682 -24.96 -41.99 27.59
C SER A 682 -25.33 -41.60 26.15
N ILE A 683 -25.51 -40.30 25.86
CA ILE A 683 -25.74 -39.79 24.50
C ILE A 683 -24.48 -39.96 23.62
N LEU A 684 -23.29 -39.95 24.23
CA LEU A 684 -22.01 -40.02 23.54
C LEU A 684 -21.53 -41.47 23.44
N GLU A 685 -21.81 -42.14 22.33
CA GLU A 685 -21.49 -43.55 22.09
C GLU A 685 -20.11 -43.74 21.43
N ASN A 686 -19.41 -44.85 21.68
CA ASN A 686 -18.12 -45.17 21.02
C ASN A 686 -17.02 -44.11 21.22
N LEU A 687 -16.94 -43.51 22.41
CA LEU A 687 -15.84 -42.61 22.77
C LEU A 687 -14.51 -43.38 22.78
N CYS A 688 -13.46 -42.80 22.19
CA CYS A 688 -12.12 -43.34 22.38
C CYS A 688 -11.62 -43.02 23.81
N PRO A 689 -10.55 -43.69 24.30
CA PRO A 689 -10.06 -43.48 25.67
C PRO A 689 -9.78 -42.01 26.01
N PHE A 690 -9.15 -41.27 25.09
CA PHE A 690 -8.91 -39.83 25.25
C PHE A 690 -10.22 -39.04 25.43
N GLU A 691 -11.21 -39.28 24.57
CA GLU A 691 -12.47 -38.55 24.59
C GLU A 691 -13.27 -38.87 25.87
N ALA A 692 -13.32 -40.15 26.27
CA ALA A 692 -13.98 -40.59 27.49
C ALA A 692 -13.35 -39.94 28.74
N TRP A 693 -12.02 -39.85 28.78
CA TRP A 693 -11.30 -39.12 29.82
C TRP A 693 -11.62 -37.63 29.79
N ALA A 694 -11.53 -37.00 28.62
CA ALA A 694 -11.67 -35.56 28.52
C ALA A 694 -13.08 -35.08 28.90
N VAL A 695 -14.15 -35.80 28.52
CA VAL A 695 -15.53 -35.41 28.85
C VAL A 695 -15.95 -35.77 30.28
N ASN A 696 -15.32 -36.77 30.91
CA ASN A 696 -15.59 -37.18 32.29
C ASN A 696 -14.30 -37.56 33.03
N PRO A 697 -13.44 -36.59 33.37
CA PRO A 697 -12.15 -36.89 34.00
C PRO A 697 -12.31 -37.41 35.43
N MET A 698 -13.46 -37.18 36.09
CA MET A 698 -13.70 -37.65 37.46
C MET A 698 -14.10 -39.12 37.51
N GLY A 699 -14.86 -39.60 36.53
CA GLY A 699 -15.27 -41.01 36.42
C GLY A 699 -14.34 -41.89 35.59
N PHE A 700 -13.21 -41.36 35.11
CA PHE A 700 -12.29 -42.09 34.23
C PHE A 700 -11.35 -43.04 35.00
N ASP A 701 -11.09 -44.22 34.44
CA ASP A 701 -10.09 -45.15 34.95
C ASP A 701 -8.67 -44.72 34.56
N TYR A 702 -7.97 -44.10 35.50
CA TYR A 702 -6.61 -43.58 35.29
C TYR A 702 -5.55 -44.65 35.03
N ASN A 703 -5.86 -45.94 35.15
CA ASN A 703 -4.95 -47.00 34.67
C ASN A 703 -4.80 -46.99 33.14
N SER A 704 -5.78 -46.42 32.43
CA SER A 704 -5.79 -46.28 30.97
C SER A 704 -5.43 -44.87 30.50
N PHE A 705 -4.97 -43.99 31.40
CA PHE A 705 -4.62 -42.61 31.08
C PHE A 705 -3.26 -42.52 30.41
N GLU A 706 -3.17 -41.77 29.31
CA GLU A 706 -1.91 -41.45 28.65
C GLU A 706 -1.55 -39.97 28.87
N VAL A 707 -0.31 -39.72 29.30
CA VAL A 707 0.16 -38.37 29.67
C VAL A 707 0.11 -37.40 28.48
N ASP A 708 0.35 -37.90 27.28
CA ASP A 708 0.32 -37.16 26.03
C ASP A 708 -1.03 -36.48 25.74
N TRP A 709 -2.12 -36.97 26.33
CA TRP A 709 -3.44 -36.36 26.20
C TRP A 709 -3.49 -34.93 26.76
N LEU A 710 -2.59 -34.58 27.69
CA LEU A 710 -2.47 -33.22 28.20
C LEU A 710 -2.01 -32.22 27.14
N ILE A 711 -1.24 -32.67 26.14
CA ILE A 711 -0.84 -31.84 24.99
C ILE A 711 -2.09 -31.49 24.16
N ALA A 712 -3.04 -32.41 24.04
CA ALA A 712 -4.27 -32.20 23.28
C ALA A 712 -5.25 -31.21 23.96
N VAL A 713 -5.13 -31.05 25.28
CA VAL A 713 -5.94 -30.13 26.08
C VAL A 713 -5.12 -29.01 26.73
N ASP A 714 -3.98 -28.62 26.13
CA ASP A 714 -3.10 -27.55 26.62
C ASP A 714 -3.77 -26.18 26.50
N GLN A 715 -4.73 -25.94 27.39
CA GLN A 715 -5.49 -24.71 27.56
C GLN A 715 -5.60 -24.42 29.05
N ASP A 716 -5.27 -23.19 29.45
CA ASP A 716 -5.18 -22.79 30.87
C ASP A 716 -6.47 -23.14 31.64
N PHE A 717 -7.64 -22.81 31.09
CA PHE A 717 -8.94 -23.08 31.73
C PHE A 717 -9.30 -24.57 31.87
N ILE A 718 -8.64 -25.46 31.12
CA ILE A 718 -8.80 -26.91 31.25
C ILE A 718 -7.82 -27.45 32.29
N LEU A 719 -6.55 -27.10 32.16
CA LEU A 719 -5.48 -27.59 33.00
C LEU A 719 -5.65 -27.15 34.46
N GLU A 720 -6.12 -25.93 34.71
CA GLU A 720 -6.45 -25.45 36.06
C GLU A 720 -7.50 -26.32 36.77
N LYS A 721 -8.45 -26.89 36.02
CA LYS A 721 -9.47 -27.80 36.57
C LYS A 721 -8.93 -29.20 36.82
N LEU A 722 -7.91 -29.61 36.07
CA LEU A 722 -7.27 -30.90 36.22
C LEU A 722 -6.18 -30.90 37.30
N ALA A 723 -5.64 -29.73 37.66
CA ALA A 723 -4.54 -29.52 38.60
C ALA A 723 -4.68 -30.25 39.95
N GLY A 724 -5.91 -30.49 40.42
CA GLY A 724 -6.19 -31.21 41.68
C GLY A 724 -6.11 -32.74 41.63
N LYS A 725 -5.75 -33.34 40.49
CA LYS A 725 -5.75 -34.81 40.30
C LYS A 725 -4.36 -35.41 40.45
N ASN A 726 -4.13 -36.06 41.58
CA ASN A 726 -2.83 -36.68 41.92
C ASN A 726 -2.40 -37.75 40.92
N GLU A 727 -3.35 -38.47 40.33
CA GLU A 727 -3.09 -39.50 39.32
C GLU A 727 -2.39 -38.91 38.09
N ILE A 728 -2.82 -37.72 37.65
CA ILE A 728 -2.21 -36.99 36.53
C ILE A 728 -0.80 -36.53 36.91
N ARG A 729 -0.64 -35.93 38.10
CA ARG A 729 0.67 -35.48 38.61
C ARG A 729 1.69 -36.61 38.67
N ILE A 730 1.31 -37.76 39.23
CA ILE A 730 2.19 -38.94 39.36
C ILE A 730 2.57 -39.48 37.98
N SER A 731 1.61 -39.53 37.04
CA SER A 731 1.83 -40.03 35.69
C SER A 731 2.76 -39.10 34.90
N LEU A 732 2.56 -37.77 35.00
CA LEU A 732 3.43 -36.74 34.43
C LEU A 732 4.85 -36.83 34.97
N GLU A 733 5.02 -36.92 36.31
CA GLU A 733 6.33 -37.00 36.96
C GLU A 733 7.09 -38.25 36.48
N LYS A 734 6.42 -39.39 36.43
CA LYS A 734 7.00 -40.64 35.93
C LYS A 734 7.40 -40.56 34.46
N GLN A 735 6.54 -39.98 33.60
CA GLN A 735 6.83 -39.85 32.17
C GLN A 735 8.01 -38.92 31.92
N LEU A 736 8.05 -37.75 32.57
CA LEU A 736 9.14 -36.77 32.43
C LEU A 736 10.49 -37.28 32.98
N GLN A 737 10.48 -38.24 33.91
CA GLN A 737 11.69 -38.95 34.35
C GLN A 737 12.21 -39.95 33.31
N ILE A 738 11.33 -40.50 32.47
CA ILE A 738 11.69 -41.46 31.41
C ILE A 738 12.11 -40.73 30.14
N GLU A 739 11.29 -39.78 29.69
CA GLU A 739 11.48 -39.02 28.46
C GLU A 739 11.05 -37.56 28.66
N PHE A 740 11.98 -36.63 28.42
CA PHE A 740 11.70 -35.21 28.56
C PHE A 740 10.96 -34.67 27.32
N GLU A 741 9.73 -34.18 27.51
CA GLU A 741 8.98 -33.43 26.51
C GLU A 741 8.71 -31.99 27.02
N PRO A 742 9.12 -30.94 26.27
CA PRO A 742 9.04 -29.55 26.75
C PRO A 742 7.63 -29.06 27.13
N THR A 743 6.59 -29.47 26.40
CA THR A 743 5.21 -29.04 26.61
C THR A 743 4.64 -29.62 27.91
N LEU A 744 4.79 -30.92 28.12
CA LEU A 744 4.42 -31.64 29.33
C LEU A 744 5.20 -31.13 30.54
N ALA A 745 6.49 -30.82 30.39
CA ALA A 745 7.28 -30.20 31.46
C ALA A 745 6.68 -28.84 31.86
N LYS A 746 6.35 -27.99 30.89
CA LYS A 746 5.71 -26.69 31.14
C LYS A 746 4.36 -26.87 31.84
N ILE A 747 3.53 -27.82 31.40
CA ILE A 747 2.23 -28.13 32.02
C ILE A 747 2.43 -28.57 33.48
N TYR A 748 3.37 -29.50 33.72
CA TYR A 748 3.69 -30.00 35.05
C TYR A 748 4.11 -28.89 36.01
N PHE A 749 5.08 -28.07 35.63
CA PHE A 749 5.58 -26.97 36.47
C PHE A 749 4.53 -25.88 36.70
N LYS A 750 3.70 -25.55 35.70
CA LYS A 750 2.69 -24.49 35.80
C LYS A 750 1.49 -24.90 36.65
N TYR A 751 1.04 -26.16 36.55
CA TYR A 751 -0.27 -26.57 37.12
C TYR A 751 -0.22 -27.66 38.18
N PHE A 752 0.80 -28.52 38.21
CA PHE A 752 0.79 -29.74 39.03
C PHE A 752 1.91 -29.81 40.07
N LEU A 753 2.84 -28.85 40.10
CA LEU A 753 3.91 -28.74 41.10
C LEU A 753 3.57 -27.80 42.27
N GLY A 754 2.46 -27.03 42.14
CA GLY A 754 2.02 -26.02 43.11
C GLY A 754 1.24 -26.59 44.28
#